data_AF-A0A662J3C7-F1
#
_entry.id   AF-A0A662J3C7-F1
#
_cell.length_a   1.000
_cell.length_b   1.000
_cell.length_c   1.000
_cell.angle_alpha   90.00
_cell.angle_beta   90.00
_cell.angle_gamma   90.00
#
_symmetry.space_group_name_H-M   'P 1'
#
loop_
_entity.id
_entity.type
_entity.pdbx_description
1 polymer ?
#
loop_
_entity_poly.entity_id
_entity_poly.type
_entity_poly.pdbx_seq_one_letter_code
_entity_poly.pdbx_strand_id
1 'polypeptide(L)'
;LIERLLIHREGRDRFVATIGVGVLIFAVLYVLHPAFQVMTNTILSVMGSLLVFLIALTFAVLLTETGRVLEETALRMLGRHRIARTEQSAMQIAIPLSIELMRVRRMRTLLTLSIITAIVIALTSLTSASYYSEVMYFSYGRYAAKAEEPAMLIKLGYGVPPFDILHPETVELVESVVGGYGTVAPRAWLYPVYSNRLGHNYDIVSINGSYKAVAILGLTREEIVRLQLESGSYLASAVDFDEEELRKIWDARILGGDKLVLLTSDQAEALNVDVGDKVSIMGMDLEVYDILPTVMMRQVYDIDNLYPTPADPSGVSYLAIQIAGQPVFNPPPLDWNYVVILPYNLVVKMGGYIGSIKVYLNCSQAKASEISYNLAFSSSLAAYILKDPERGDVVQNYIARAFLLLGMESIPLMLILGALNVMVALLGSVKERTREIFILASIGLSPRGSAILFVVEAVSYALLASVIGYVTGFLMNRAFMAWGVLPSTFSVNAASLFIGLSLAAVILSAIIASIYPALISARLITPSLERKWKPPTKPRGDVWEMLLPISFPSGREARGFLNFLREYYSGEGKMKPTFIVRSLELDLERMALELEVSLAPFELNISQHVEIATRYVELGRRWNVVLTMKRLSGVYSTWVTSSYNFVDDLRKQVLIWRALTPQEHEKYIHA
;
A
#
# COMPACT_ATOMS: atom_id res chain seq x y z
N LEU A 1 -25.94 4.80 -11.59
CA LEU A 1 -26.62 3.48 -11.53
C LEU A 1 -28.01 3.59 -10.93
N ILE A 2 -28.16 4.13 -9.72
CA ILE A 2 -29.47 4.27 -9.03
C ILE A 2 -30.49 5.05 -9.87
N GLU A 3 -30.10 6.21 -10.42
CA GLU A 3 -30.97 7.01 -11.31
C GLU A 3 -31.50 6.17 -12.49
N ARG A 4 -30.59 5.49 -13.22
CA ARG A 4 -30.93 4.62 -14.37
C ARG A 4 -31.87 3.46 -14.00
N LEU A 5 -31.75 2.91 -12.80
CA LEU A 5 -32.57 1.78 -12.33
C LEU A 5 -33.98 2.21 -11.90
N LEU A 6 -34.09 3.33 -11.17
CA LEU A 6 -35.35 3.75 -10.52
C LEU A 6 -36.10 4.85 -11.26
N ILE A 7 -35.39 5.88 -11.77
CA ILE A 7 -36.00 7.11 -12.30
C ILE A 7 -36.05 7.09 -13.83
N HIS A 8 -34.96 6.68 -14.49
CA HIS A 8 -34.86 6.49 -15.94
C HIS A 8 -35.31 7.74 -16.74
N ARG A 9 -34.64 8.88 -16.54
CA ARG A 9 -34.85 10.07 -17.39
C ARG A 9 -33.81 10.16 -18.50
N GLU A 10 -34.13 10.92 -19.53
CA GLU A 10 -33.24 11.17 -20.68
C GLU A 10 -32.77 12.63 -20.75
N GLY A 11 -31.68 12.87 -21.49
CA GLY A 11 -31.17 14.22 -21.75
C GLY A 11 -30.79 15.02 -20.49
N ARG A 12 -31.20 16.30 -20.44
CA ARG A 12 -30.90 17.22 -19.35
C ARG A 12 -31.53 16.80 -18.02
N ASP A 13 -32.73 16.26 -18.07
CA ASP A 13 -33.47 15.77 -16.91
C ASP A 13 -32.73 14.65 -16.17
N ARG A 14 -32.02 13.80 -16.93
CA ARG A 14 -31.16 12.75 -16.38
C ARG A 14 -30.03 13.30 -15.53
N PHE A 15 -29.38 14.35 -16.02
CA PHE A 15 -28.27 14.98 -15.32
C PHE A 15 -28.73 15.57 -13.99
N VAL A 16 -29.86 16.28 -14.01
CA VAL A 16 -30.49 16.83 -12.81
C VAL A 16 -30.90 15.72 -11.83
N ALA A 17 -31.52 14.65 -12.31
CA ALA A 17 -31.90 13.51 -11.47
C ALA A 17 -30.68 12.81 -10.85
N THR A 18 -29.59 12.68 -11.59
CA THR A 18 -28.34 12.07 -11.09
C THR A 18 -27.72 12.92 -9.98
N ILE A 19 -27.66 14.24 -10.16
CA ILE A 19 -27.21 15.17 -9.12
C ILE A 19 -28.12 15.08 -7.89
N GLY A 20 -29.44 15.08 -8.08
CA GLY A 20 -30.40 14.97 -6.99
C GLY A 20 -30.22 13.69 -6.17
N VAL A 21 -30.01 12.55 -6.82
CA VAL A 21 -29.71 11.27 -6.13
C VAL A 21 -28.37 11.35 -5.38
N GLY A 22 -27.34 11.95 -5.97
CA GLY A 22 -26.05 12.14 -5.31
C GLY A 22 -26.15 13.01 -4.06
N VAL A 23 -26.84 14.14 -4.15
CA VAL A 23 -27.10 15.05 -3.02
C VAL A 23 -27.89 14.35 -1.93
N LEU A 24 -28.91 13.55 -2.27
CA LEU A 24 -29.68 12.79 -1.30
C LEU A 24 -28.82 11.77 -0.54
N ILE A 25 -28.02 10.98 -1.26
CA ILE A 25 -27.11 10.00 -0.64
C ILE A 25 -26.10 10.71 0.26
N PHE A 26 -25.55 11.83 -0.20
CA PHE A 26 -24.63 12.63 0.59
C PHE A 26 -25.28 13.18 1.87
N ALA A 27 -26.50 13.72 1.78
CA ALA A 27 -27.24 14.20 2.95
C ALA A 27 -27.48 13.10 3.98
N VAL A 28 -27.84 11.89 3.52
CA VAL A 28 -28.01 10.71 4.38
C VAL A 28 -26.69 10.34 5.05
N LEU A 29 -25.58 10.27 4.30
CA LEU A 29 -24.27 9.95 4.86
C LEU A 29 -23.76 11.05 5.80
N TYR A 30 -24.02 12.32 5.54
CA TYR A 30 -23.63 13.43 6.41
C TYR A 30 -24.26 13.34 7.81
N VAL A 31 -25.53 12.93 7.88
CA VAL A 31 -26.24 12.75 9.15
C VAL A 31 -25.78 11.48 9.88
N LEU A 32 -25.53 10.40 9.13
CA LEU A 32 -25.28 9.09 9.72
C LEU A 32 -23.80 8.84 10.06
N HIS A 33 -22.87 9.30 9.22
CA HIS A 33 -21.48 8.90 9.27
C HIS A 33 -20.67 9.80 10.23
N PRO A 34 -20.10 9.26 11.33
CA PRO A 34 -19.44 10.05 12.36
C PRO A 34 -18.21 10.82 11.86
N ALA A 35 -17.48 10.30 10.85
CA ALA A 35 -16.34 11.04 10.30
C ALA A 35 -16.70 12.44 9.79
N PHE A 36 -17.90 12.65 9.23
CA PHE A 36 -18.29 13.98 8.76
C PHE A 36 -18.55 14.98 9.87
N GLN A 37 -18.77 14.51 11.11
CA GLN A 37 -18.92 15.33 12.31
C GLN A 37 -17.58 15.62 13.00
N VAL A 38 -16.62 14.69 12.91
CA VAL A 38 -15.29 14.81 13.53
C VAL A 38 -14.30 15.59 12.65
N MET A 39 -14.47 15.56 11.33
CA MET A 39 -13.58 16.24 10.40
C MET A 39 -13.68 17.77 10.55
N THR A 40 -12.52 18.42 10.68
CA THR A 40 -12.39 19.88 10.78
C THR A 40 -12.99 20.62 9.57
N ASN A 41 -12.97 20.00 8.37
CA ASN A 41 -13.57 20.55 7.17
C ASN A 41 -14.13 19.44 6.24
N THR A 42 -15.40 19.10 6.45
CA THR A 42 -16.17 18.11 5.67
C THR A 42 -16.25 18.44 4.18
N ILE A 43 -16.38 19.73 3.83
CA ILE A 43 -16.55 20.19 2.45
C ILE A 43 -15.30 19.89 1.62
N LEU A 44 -14.12 20.10 2.20
CA LEU A 44 -12.85 19.83 1.52
C LEU A 44 -12.70 18.34 1.16
N SER A 45 -13.16 17.43 2.01
CA SER A 45 -13.15 15.99 1.72
C SER A 45 -14.08 15.59 0.58
N VAL A 46 -15.24 16.25 0.47
CA VAL A 46 -16.16 16.07 -0.66
C VAL A 46 -15.55 16.61 -1.95
N MET A 47 -14.92 17.78 -1.90
CA MET A 47 -14.19 18.32 -3.05
C MET A 47 -13.06 17.39 -3.50
N GLY A 48 -12.32 16.80 -2.55
CA GLY A 48 -11.28 15.81 -2.84
C GLY A 48 -11.82 14.56 -3.53
N SER A 49 -12.93 13.98 -3.05
CA SER A 49 -13.54 12.81 -3.69
C SER A 49 -14.12 13.12 -5.08
N LEU A 50 -14.72 14.30 -5.26
CA LEU A 50 -15.15 14.80 -6.58
C LEU A 50 -13.98 14.98 -7.53
N LEU A 51 -12.85 15.51 -7.06
CA LEU A 51 -11.63 15.67 -7.85
C LEU A 51 -11.11 14.31 -8.32
N VAL A 52 -11.01 13.33 -7.42
CA VAL A 52 -10.59 11.95 -7.76
C VAL A 52 -11.53 11.34 -8.80
N PHE A 53 -12.85 11.52 -8.64
CA PHE A 53 -13.83 11.05 -9.63
C PHE A 53 -13.65 11.72 -11.00
N LEU A 54 -13.43 13.04 -11.03
CA LEU A 54 -13.18 13.77 -12.27
C LEU A 54 -11.89 13.30 -12.94
N ILE A 55 -10.82 13.11 -12.17
CA ILE A 55 -9.55 12.56 -12.68
C ILE A 55 -9.78 11.18 -13.29
N ALA A 56 -10.48 10.28 -12.59
CA ALA A 56 -10.80 8.95 -13.10
C ALA A 56 -11.64 8.99 -14.39
N LEU A 57 -12.63 9.90 -14.47
CA LEU A 57 -13.44 10.11 -15.67
C LEU A 57 -12.59 10.62 -16.84
N THR A 58 -11.74 11.62 -16.61
CA THR A 58 -10.83 12.14 -17.64
C THR A 58 -9.87 11.09 -18.14
N PHE A 59 -9.35 10.24 -17.25
CA PHE A 59 -8.45 9.15 -17.61
C PHE A 59 -9.16 8.09 -18.45
N ALA A 60 -10.41 7.74 -18.09
CA ALA A 60 -11.23 6.82 -18.88
C ALA A 60 -11.49 7.36 -20.30
N VAL A 61 -11.84 8.63 -20.43
CA VAL A 61 -12.03 9.29 -21.73
C VAL A 61 -10.73 9.30 -22.54
N LEU A 62 -9.61 9.63 -21.89
CA LEU A 62 -8.30 9.64 -22.54
C LEU A 62 -7.90 8.26 -23.05
N LEU A 63 -8.12 7.19 -22.27
CA LEU A 63 -7.85 5.81 -22.71
C LEU A 63 -8.71 5.44 -23.92
N THR A 64 -9.99 5.83 -23.94
CA THR A 64 -10.88 5.56 -25.08
C THR A 64 -10.45 6.34 -26.33
N GLU A 65 -10.11 7.61 -26.22
CA GLU A 65 -9.67 8.41 -27.38
C GLU A 65 -8.30 7.97 -27.89
N THR A 66 -7.37 7.64 -27.00
CA THR A 66 -6.08 7.07 -27.39
C THR A 66 -6.28 5.78 -28.19
N GLY A 67 -7.20 4.91 -27.76
CA GLY A 67 -7.56 3.70 -28.51
C GLY A 67 -8.11 4.02 -29.91
N ARG A 68 -9.01 5.00 -30.02
CA ARG A 68 -9.59 5.43 -31.30
C ARG A 68 -8.56 6.01 -32.26
N VAL A 69 -7.67 6.88 -31.78
CA VAL A 69 -6.60 7.49 -32.58
C VAL A 69 -5.60 6.44 -33.05
N LEU A 70 -5.24 5.48 -32.18
CA LEU A 70 -4.38 4.35 -32.58
C LEU A 70 -5.01 3.50 -33.67
N GLU A 71 -6.32 3.22 -33.60
CA GLU A 71 -7.04 2.47 -34.62
C GLU A 71 -7.14 3.24 -35.94
N GLU A 72 -7.46 4.54 -35.91
CA GLU A 72 -7.54 5.38 -37.10
C GLU A 72 -6.18 5.53 -37.79
N THR A 73 -5.11 5.72 -37.01
CA THR A 73 -3.74 5.81 -37.53
C THR A 73 -3.31 4.48 -38.16
N ALA A 74 -3.63 3.36 -37.50
CA ALA A 74 -3.37 2.03 -38.04
C ALA A 74 -4.12 1.80 -39.37
N LEU A 75 -5.39 2.19 -39.46
CA LEU A 75 -6.18 2.09 -40.69
C LEU A 75 -5.60 2.93 -41.84
N ARG A 76 -5.09 4.14 -41.56
CA ARG A 76 -4.47 5.00 -42.57
C ARG A 76 -3.14 4.44 -43.08
N MET A 77 -2.32 3.89 -42.19
CA MET A 77 -0.98 3.39 -42.54
C MET A 77 -0.99 1.98 -43.13
N LEU A 78 -1.88 1.11 -42.65
CA LEU A 78 -1.87 -0.31 -42.96
C LEU A 78 -3.09 -0.76 -43.77
N GLY A 79 -4.05 0.11 -44.08
CA GLY A 79 -5.25 -0.28 -44.83
C GLY A 79 -6.32 -0.98 -43.99
N ARG A 80 -7.45 -1.32 -44.62
CA ARG A 80 -8.59 -2.00 -43.97
C ARG A 80 -8.39 -3.52 -43.94
N HIS A 81 -7.40 -3.97 -43.17
CA HIS A 81 -7.08 -5.39 -42.99
C HIS A 81 -7.41 -5.94 -41.59
N ARG A 82 -8.07 -5.12 -40.75
CA ARG A 82 -8.64 -5.50 -39.46
C ARG A 82 -10.15 -5.42 -39.50
N ILE A 83 -10.82 -6.44 -38.96
CA ILE A 83 -12.23 -6.31 -38.56
C ILE A 83 -12.24 -5.39 -37.33
N ALA A 84 -12.93 -4.25 -37.42
CA ALA A 84 -13.02 -3.27 -36.33
C ALA A 84 -13.32 -3.98 -35.00
N ARG A 85 -12.59 -3.62 -33.94
CA ARG A 85 -12.75 -4.26 -32.63
C ARG A 85 -14.13 -3.93 -32.07
N THR A 86 -15.10 -4.80 -32.31
CA THR A 86 -16.45 -4.78 -31.70
C THR A 86 -16.40 -4.91 -30.18
N GLU A 87 -15.22 -5.14 -29.59
CA GLU A 87 -15.02 -5.37 -28.16
C GLU A 87 -15.14 -4.09 -27.31
N GLN A 88 -14.63 -2.94 -27.76
CA GLN A 88 -14.76 -1.67 -27.00
C GLN A 88 -16.18 -1.09 -27.08
N SER A 89 -16.84 -1.21 -28.24
CA SER A 89 -18.25 -0.82 -28.41
C SER A 89 -19.19 -1.70 -27.59
N ALA A 90 -18.91 -3.02 -27.50
CA ALA A 90 -19.67 -3.92 -26.65
C ALA A 90 -19.65 -3.52 -25.17
N MET A 91 -18.52 -3.04 -24.65
CA MET A 91 -18.41 -2.61 -23.24
C MET A 91 -19.15 -1.30 -22.96
N GLN A 92 -19.13 -0.35 -23.91
CA GLN A 92 -19.89 0.91 -23.80
C GLN A 92 -21.41 0.70 -23.88
N ILE A 93 -21.86 -0.26 -24.69
CA ILE A 93 -23.27 -0.67 -24.79
C ILE A 93 -23.66 -1.53 -23.58
N ALA A 94 -22.73 -2.27 -22.98
CA ALA A 94 -23.02 -3.22 -21.91
C ALA A 94 -23.59 -2.57 -20.66
N ILE A 95 -23.04 -1.44 -20.20
CA ILE A 95 -23.53 -0.80 -18.95
C ILE A 95 -24.98 -0.33 -19.06
N PRO A 96 -25.37 0.47 -20.08
CA PRO A 96 -26.78 0.85 -20.28
C PRO A 96 -27.70 -0.36 -20.45
N LEU A 97 -27.28 -1.33 -21.28
CA LEU A 97 -28.08 -2.51 -21.60
C LEU A 97 -28.29 -3.39 -20.37
N SER A 98 -27.25 -3.65 -19.56
CA SER A 98 -27.37 -4.42 -18.33
C SER A 98 -28.37 -3.80 -17.37
N ILE A 99 -28.40 -2.47 -17.23
CA ILE A 99 -29.37 -1.81 -16.33
C ILE A 99 -30.80 -1.91 -16.86
N GLU A 100 -31.00 -1.81 -18.17
CA GLU A 100 -32.33 -2.03 -18.78
C GLU A 100 -32.80 -3.47 -18.57
N LEU A 101 -31.91 -4.44 -18.74
CA LEU A 101 -32.19 -5.86 -18.49
C LEU A 101 -32.55 -6.15 -17.03
N MET A 102 -31.94 -5.43 -16.08
CA MET A 102 -32.33 -5.47 -14.66
C MET A 102 -33.76 -4.92 -14.47
N ARG A 103 -34.07 -3.77 -15.08
CA ARG A 103 -35.38 -3.12 -14.93
C ARG A 103 -36.54 -3.93 -15.51
N VAL A 104 -36.32 -4.63 -16.61
CA VAL A 104 -37.33 -5.52 -17.21
C VAL A 104 -37.70 -6.67 -16.26
N ARG A 105 -36.73 -7.17 -15.48
CA ARG A 105 -36.92 -8.34 -14.58
C ARG A 105 -36.85 -7.95 -13.11
N ARG A 106 -37.74 -7.03 -12.72
CA ARG A 106 -37.79 -6.40 -11.38
C ARG A 106 -37.69 -7.39 -10.22
N MET A 107 -38.44 -8.49 -10.25
CA MET A 107 -38.44 -9.49 -9.17
C MET A 107 -37.06 -10.13 -8.98
N ARG A 108 -36.41 -10.52 -10.08
CA ARG A 108 -35.07 -11.11 -10.02
C ARG A 108 -34.05 -10.11 -9.51
N THR A 109 -34.09 -8.89 -10.06
CA THR A 109 -33.20 -7.80 -9.65
C THR A 109 -33.36 -7.46 -8.18
N LEU A 110 -34.59 -7.46 -7.66
CA LEU A 110 -34.85 -7.21 -6.25
C LEU A 110 -34.31 -8.34 -5.37
N LEU A 111 -34.52 -9.61 -5.74
CA LEU A 111 -34.00 -10.76 -5.00
C LEU A 111 -32.47 -10.84 -5.00
N THR A 112 -31.82 -10.60 -6.14
CA THR A 112 -30.35 -10.58 -6.21
C THR A 112 -29.76 -9.43 -5.41
N LEU A 113 -30.38 -8.25 -5.52
CA LEU A 113 -29.95 -7.07 -4.78
C LEU A 113 -30.17 -7.26 -3.27
N SER A 114 -31.27 -7.87 -2.83
CA SER A 114 -31.52 -8.14 -1.40
C SER A 114 -30.52 -9.14 -0.83
N ILE A 115 -30.16 -10.19 -1.57
CA ILE A 115 -29.14 -11.17 -1.15
C ILE A 115 -27.80 -10.47 -0.92
N ILE A 116 -27.32 -9.70 -1.91
CA ILE A 116 -26.04 -9.00 -1.80
C ILE A 116 -26.10 -7.93 -0.70
N THR A 117 -27.21 -7.22 -0.59
CA THR A 117 -27.41 -6.21 0.45
C THR A 117 -27.35 -6.84 1.85
N ALA A 118 -27.96 -8.01 2.05
CA ALA A 118 -27.90 -8.73 3.33
C ALA A 118 -26.46 -9.15 3.69
N ILE A 119 -25.67 -9.59 2.71
CA ILE A 119 -24.25 -9.93 2.90
C ILE A 119 -23.45 -8.68 3.27
N VAL A 120 -23.70 -7.56 2.59
CA VAL A 120 -23.06 -6.27 2.91
C VAL A 120 -23.43 -5.84 4.33
N ILE A 121 -24.72 -5.89 4.71
CA ILE A 121 -25.16 -5.58 6.08
C ILE A 121 -24.40 -6.44 7.09
N ALA A 122 -24.41 -7.76 6.92
CA ALA A 122 -23.72 -8.68 7.82
C ALA A 122 -22.23 -8.37 7.93
N LEU A 123 -21.56 -8.13 6.81
CA LEU A 123 -20.14 -7.75 6.79
C LEU A 123 -19.92 -6.41 7.49
N THR A 124 -20.71 -5.38 7.21
CA THR A 124 -20.56 -4.08 7.88
C THR A 124 -20.80 -4.15 9.40
N SER A 125 -21.63 -5.08 9.87
CA SER A 125 -21.85 -5.31 11.30
C SER A 125 -20.72 -6.11 11.94
N LEU A 126 -20.14 -7.09 11.24
CA LEU A 126 -19.13 -8.00 11.79
C LEU A 126 -17.69 -7.58 11.54
N THR A 127 -17.42 -6.70 10.56
CA THR A 127 -16.07 -6.17 10.28
C THR A 127 -15.73 -5.05 11.25
N SER A 128 -15.67 -5.37 12.54
CA SER A 128 -15.25 -4.44 13.58
C SER A 128 -13.86 -4.83 14.06
N ALA A 129 -12.83 -4.17 13.51
CA ALA A 129 -11.52 -4.15 14.14
C ALA A 129 -11.55 -3.12 15.27
N SER A 130 -11.34 -3.58 16.51
CA SER A 130 -11.16 -2.69 17.65
C SER A 130 -9.67 -2.58 17.98
N TYR A 131 -9.24 -1.39 18.38
CA TYR A 131 -7.89 -1.21 18.91
C TYR A 131 -7.88 -1.70 20.35
N TYR A 132 -7.08 -2.72 20.61
CA TYR A 132 -6.79 -3.17 21.96
C TYR A 132 -5.39 -2.67 22.31
N SER A 133 -5.28 -1.90 23.37
CA SER A 133 -3.99 -1.43 23.89
C SER A 133 -3.67 -2.23 25.13
N GLU A 134 -2.55 -2.92 25.11
CA GLU A 134 -2.07 -3.71 26.24
C GLU A 134 -0.59 -3.39 26.48
N VAL A 135 -0.17 -3.46 27.74
CA VAL A 135 1.25 -3.31 28.08
C VAL A 135 1.93 -4.63 27.79
N MET A 136 2.84 -4.61 26.83
CA MET A 136 3.71 -5.74 26.53
C MET A 136 5.03 -5.58 27.28
N TYR A 137 5.68 -6.71 27.57
CA TYR A 137 6.97 -6.75 28.22
C TYR A 137 8.04 -7.31 27.28
N PHE A 138 9.19 -6.63 27.21
CA PHE A 138 10.38 -7.14 26.55
C PHE A 138 11.45 -7.44 27.61
N SER A 139 11.95 -8.68 27.65
CA SER A 139 13.01 -9.06 28.58
C SER A 139 14.36 -8.87 27.93
N TYR A 140 15.19 -8.03 28.52
CA TYR A 140 16.56 -7.78 28.07
C TYR A 140 17.58 -8.78 28.63
N GLY A 141 17.14 -9.68 29.53
CA GLY A 141 17.99 -10.65 30.20
C GLY A 141 18.74 -10.04 31.39
N ARG A 142 19.95 -10.56 31.64
CA ARG A 142 20.78 -10.16 32.78
C ARG A 142 21.76 -9.07 32.38
N TYR A 143 21.60 -7.90 32.98
CA TYR A 143 22.48 -6.76 32.82
C TYR A 143 23.44 -6.60 33.99
N ALA A 144 24.51 -5.83 33.78
CA ALA A 144 25.51 -5.55 34.80
C ALA A 144 24.97 -4.62 35.88
N ALA A 145 23.90 -3.87 35.58
CA ALA A 145 23.21 -3.02 36.52
C ALA A 145 22.65 -3.85 37.68
N LYS A 146 23.11 -3.54 38.88
CA LYS A 146 22.63 -4.10 40.15
C LYS A 146 22.13 -2.97 41.02
N ALA A 147 21.13 -3.25 41.83
CA ALA A 147 20.66 -2.33 42.86
C ALA A 147 20.31 -3.14 44.11
N GLU A 148 20.29 -2.49 45.26
CA GLU A 148 19.82 -3.11 46.50
C GLU A 148 18.27 -3.19 46.54
N GLU A 149 17.62 -2.26 45.84
CA GLU A 149 16.16 -2.14 45.78
C GLU A 149 15.67 -2.12 44.32
N PRO A 150 14.40 -2.46 44.06
CA PRO A 150 13.80 -2.29 42.74
C PRO A 150 13.93 -0.84 42.27
N ALA A 151 14.32 -0.68 41.02
CA ALA A 151 14.42 0.64 40.39
C ALA A 151 13.79 0.61 39.01
N MET A 152 13.38 1.78 38.55
CA MET A 152 12.82 1.98 37.23
C MET A 152 13.54 3.12 36.52
N LEU A 153 13.68 2.99 35.22
CA LEU A 153 14.22 3.98 34.33
C LEU A 153 13.19 4.28 33.25
N ILE A 154 12.90 5.56 33.06
CA ILE A 154 11.95 6.04 32.06
C ILE A 154 12.76 6.90 31.10
N LYS A 155 12.76 6.49 29.83
CA LYS A 155 13.46 7.15 28.73
C LYS A 155 12.54 7.16 27.51
N LEU A 156 12.59 8.26 26.77
CA LEU A 156 12.03 8.34 25.43
C LEU A 156 13.21 8.22 24.46
N GLY A 157 13.23 7.17 23.62
CA GLY A 157 14.34 6.92 22.69
C GLY A 157 15.72 7.00 23.38
N TYR A 158 16.56 7.92 22.90
CA TYR A 158 17.90 8.18 23.47
C TYR A 158 17.97 9.42 24.38
N GLY A 159 16.85 10.08 24.68
CA GLY A 159 16.85 11.30 25.50
C GLY A 159 17.31 12.56 24.76
N VAL A 160 17.19 12.61 23.42
CA VAL A 160 17.81 13.64 22.57
C VAL A 160 16.75 14.51 21.85
N PRO A 161 16.89 15.85 21.82
CA PRO A 161 15.96 16.72 21.11
C PRO A 161 15.98 16.52 19.59
N PRO A 162 14.88 16.86 18.89
CA PRO A 162 13.69 17.53 19.44
C PRO A 162 12.55 16.60 19.87
N PHE A 163 12.62 15.30 19.58
CA PHE A 163 11.49 14.38 19.75
C PHE A 163 11.59 13.50 21.00
N ASP A 164 12.80 13.19 21.46
CA ASP A 164 13.06 12.25 22.54
C ASP A 164 13.29 12.98 23.88
N ILE A 165 12.55 14.06 24.16
CA ILE A 165 12.66 14.83 25.41
C ILE A 165 11.49 14.53 26.34
N LEU A 166 11.76 14.48 27.64
CA LEU A 166 10.72 14.42 28.66
C LEU A 166 10.42 15.85 29.14
N HIS A 167 9.14 16.13 29.37
CA HIS A 167 8.68 17.42 29.86
C HIS A 167 8.49 17.40 31.38
N PRO A 168 8.52 18.56 32.07
CA PRO A 168 8.27 18.63 33.51
C PRO A 168 6.94 17.97 33.92
N GLU A 169 5.89 18.09 33.10
CA GLU A 169 4.59 17.44 33.33
C GLU A 169 4.70 15.91 33.34
N THR A 170 5.68 15.34 32.65
CA THR A 170 5.97 13.90 32.72
C THR A 170 6.52 13.51 34.08
N VAL A 171 7.33 14.37 34.71
CA VAL A 171 7.85 14.11 36.07
C VAL A 171 6.70 14.12 37.07
N GLU A 172 5.81 15.11 37.00
CA GLU A 172 4.61 15.19 37.85
C GLU A 172 3.69 13.96 37.67
N LEU A 173 3.52 13.49 36.43
CA LEU A 173 2.77 12.27 36.15
C LEU A 173 3.44 11.04 36.80
N VAL A 174 4.76 10.91 36.67
CA VAL A 174 5.52 9.80 37.27
C VAL A 174 5.43 9.85 38.79
N GLU A 175 5.58 11.04 39.40
CA GLU A 175 5.39 11.24 40.84
C GLU A 175 3.98 10.84 41.29
N SER A 176 2.94 11.20 40.53
CA SER A 176 1.56 10.82 40.83
C SER A 176 1.33 9.31 40.74
N VAL A 177 1.98 8.61 39.82
CA VAL A 177 1.82 7.14 39.64
C VAL A 177 2.66 6.37 40.67
N VAL A 178 3.86 6.84 41.00
CA VAL A 178 4.76 6.24 41.99
C VAL A 178 4.22 6.48 43.41
N GLY A 179 3.67 7.66 43.68
CA GLY A 179 3.13 8.02 45.00
C GLY A 179 4.17 7.86 46.11
N GLY A 180 3.74 7.35 47.26
CA GLY A 180 4.63 7.11 48.41
C GLY A 180 5.50 5.86 48.33
N TYR A 181 5.53 5.16 47.19
CA TYR A 181 6.26 3.90 47.02
C TYR A 181 7.69 4.06 46.51
N GLY A 182 8.16 5.29 46.29
CA GLY A 182 9.50 5.54 45.79
C GLY A 182 9.83 7.02 45.68
N THR A 183 11.08 7.30 45.30
CA THR A 183 11.57 8.65 45.03
C THR A 183 11.85 8.81 43.54
N VAL A 184 11.31 9.87 42.95
CA VAL A 184 11.48 10.21 41.53
C VAL A 184 12.68 11.14 41.39
N ALA A 185 13.63 10.76 40.54
CA ALA A 185 14.89 11.44 40.33
C ALA A 185 15.08 11.75 38.83
N PRO A 186 14.56 12.89 38.34
CA PRO A 186 14.78 13.32 36.96
C PRO A 186 16.24 13.74 36.70
N ARG A 187 16.73 13.47 35.48
CA ARG A 187 18.04 13.92 35.00
C ARG A 187 17.89 14.99 33.93
N ALA A 188 18.50 16.14 34.15
CA ALA A 188 18.51 17.22 33.17
C ALA A 188 19.76 17.14 32.30
N TRP A 189 19.61 17.25 30.98
CA TRP A 189 20.71 17.28 30.03
C TRP A 189 20.78 18.65 29.37
N LEU A 190 21.99 19.14 29.18
CA LEU A 190 22.23 20.42 28.52
C LEU A 190 23.42 20.29 27.57
N TYR A 191 23.14 20.42 26.27
CA TYR A 191 24.14 20.42 25.21
C TYR A 191 24.54 21.86 24.84
N PRO A 192 25.82 22.10 24.50
CA PRO A 192 26.25 23.40 24.03
C PRO A 192 25.66 23.69 22.65
N VAL A 193 25.43 24.97 22.37
CA VAL A 193 25.06 25.42 21.02
C VAL A 193 26.22 25.09 20.07
N TYR A 194 25.94 24.28 19.06
CA TYR A 194 26.96 23.83 18.11
C TYR A 194 27.60 25.03 17.38
N SER A 195 28.93 25.04 17.34
CA SER A 195 29.72 26.01 16.57
C SER A 195 30.71 25.29 15.67
N ASN A 196 30.69 25.59 14.37
CA ASN A 196 31.55 24.99 13.33
C ASN A 196 33.06 25.05 13.64
N ARG A 197 33.51 25.91 14.58
CA ARG A 197 34.92 26.07 14.94
C ARG A 197 35.32 25.38 16.25
N LEU A 198 34.38 25.13 17.15
CA LEU A 198 34.66 24.68 18.54
C LEU A 198 34.06 23.29 18.86
N GLY A 199 33.20 22.76 17.99
CA GLY A 199 32.48 21.51 18.22
C GLY A 199 31.43 21.66 19.32
N HIS A 200 31.00 20.52 19.88
CA HIS A 200 30.10 20.47 21.03
C HIS A 200 30.92 20.48 22.33
N ASN A 201 31.44 21.63 22.77
CA ASN A 201 32.21 21.67 24.02
C ASN A 201 31.83 22.86 24.90
N TYR A 202 31.76 22.62 26.21
CA TYR A 202 31.87 23.59 27.28
C TYR A 202 33.32 23.67 27.74
N ASP A 203 33.83 24.89 27.86
CA ASP A 203 35.14 25.14 28.48
C ASP A 203 34.95 25.30 29.99
N ILE A 204 35.63 24.45 30.75
CA ILE A 204 35.77 24.52 32.20
C ILE A 204 37.14 25.15 32.46
N VAL A 205 37.17 26.26 33.17
CA VAL A 205 38.41 27.02 33.38
C VAL A 205 38.66 27.19 34.86
N SER A 206 39.86 26.83 35.31
CA SER A 206 40.38 27.18 36.62
C SER A 206 41.47 28.25 36.48
N ILE A 207 42.04 28.71 37.60
CA ILE A 207 43.19 29.64 37.59
C ILE A 207 44.42 28.97 36.94
N ASN A 208 44.52 27.64 37.01
CA ASN A 208 45.73 26.88 36.70
C ASN A 208 45.61 26.02 35.43
N GLY A 209 44.41 25.83 34.89
CA GLY A 209 44.18 24.95 33.75
C GLY A 209 42.81 25.11 33.10
N SER A 210 42.59 24.37 32.01
CA SER A 210 41.30 24.33 31.30
C SER A 210 40.99 22.92 30.84
N TYR A 211 39.73 22.53 30.91
CA TYR A 211 39.22 21.23 30.48
C TYR A 211 37.98 21.39 29.59
N LYS A 212 37.71 20.42 28.72
CA LYS A 212 36.56 20.45 27.80
C LYS A 212 35.58 19.33 28.09
N ALA A 213 34.30 19.67 28.22
CA ALA A 213 33.22 18.70 28.36
C ALA A 213 32.20 18.86 27.23
N VAL A 214 31.58 17.78 26.80
CA VAL A 214 30.65 17.73 25.66
C VAL A 214 29.20 18.00 26.07
N ALA A 215 28.84 17.68 27.31
CA ALA A 215 27.52 17.92 27.86
C ALA A 215 27.56 18.23 29.36
N ILE A 216 26.50 18.86 29.86
CA ILE A 216 26.24 19.04 31.28
C ILE A 216 25.10 18.09 31.69
N LEU A 217 25.32 17.34 32.78
CA LEU A 217 24.37 16.44 33.40
C LEU A 217 23.92 17.02 34.75
N GLY A 218 22.63 17.29 34.86
CA GLY A 218 21.96 17.74 36.07
C GLY A 218 21.37 16.57 36.85
N LEU A 219 21.87 16.35 38.07
CA LEU A 219 21.43 15.26 38.94
C LEU A 219 20.71 15.77 40.19
N THR A 220 19.69 15.05 40.65
CA THR A 220 19.04 15.35 41.94
C THR A 220 19.92 14.93 43.11
N ARG A 221 19.57 15.37 44.32
CA ARG A 221 20.26 14.99 45.55
C ARG A 221 20.39 13.47 45.67
N GLU A 222 19.31 12.75 45.41
CA GLU A 222 19.22 11.30 45.56
C GLU A 222 20.18 10.57 44.62
N GLU A 223 20.35 11.06 43.39
CA GLU A 223 21.32 10.49 42.45
C GLU A 223 22.75 10.86 42.78
N ILE A 224 23.00 12.09 43.24
CA ILE A 224 24.34 12.53 43.61
C ILE A 224 24.87 11.70 44.78
N VAL A 225 24.08 11.57 45.85
CA VAL A 225 24.48 10.78 47.02
C VAL A 225 24.73 9.32 46.65
N ARG A 226 23.88 8.71 45.82
CA ARG A 226 24.10 7.33 45.35
C ARG A 226 25.36 7.22 44.48
N LEU A 227 25.57 8.16 43.57
CA LEU A 227 26.76 8.19 42.72
C LEU A 227 28.04 8.31 43.57
N GLN A 228 28.01 9.13 44.63
CA GLN A 228 29.11 9.29 45.58
C GLN A 228 29.45 7.99 46.33
N LEU A 229 28.43 7.23 46.74
CA LEU A 229 28.56 5.94 47.40
C LEU A 229 29.07 4.87 46.43
N GLU A 230 28.45 4.74 45.25
CA GLU A 230 28.81 3.75 44.23
C GLU A 230 30.21 3.98 43.67
N SER A 231 30.63 5.24 43.49
CA SER A 231 31.95 5.56 42.95
C SER A 231 33.07 5.50 43.98
N GLY A 232 32.75 5.46 45.28
CA GLY A 232 33.71 5.71 46.36
C GLY A 232 34.37 7.09 46.25
N SER A 233 33.54 8.12 46.10
CA SER A 233 33.97 9.51 45.98
C SER A 233 34.85 9.98 47.15
N TYR A 234 35.53 11.11 46.96
CA TYR A 234 36.35 11.71 48.01
C TYR A 234 35.51 12.04 49.26
N LEU A 235 34.35 12.68 49.10
CA LEU A 235 33.46 12.97 50.23
C LEU A 235 32.88 11.71 50.87
N ALA A 236 32.44 10.72 50.08
CA ALA A 236 31.93 9.46 50.65
C ALA A 236 33.00 8.74 51.48
N SER A 237 34.23 8.73 51.00
CA SER A 237 35.37 8.16 51.73
C SER A 237 35.68 8.94 53.02
N ALA A 238 35.46 10.26 53.02
CA ALA A 238 35.70 11.10 54.19
C ALA A 238 34.69 10.89 55.33
N VAL A 239 33.47 10.45 55.01
CA VAL A 239 32.39 10.17 55.98
C VAL A 239 32.13 8.67 56.17
N ASP A 240 33.10 7.82 55.84
CA ASP A 240 33.00 6.36 55.95
C ASP A 240 31.73 5.77 55.31
N PHE A 241 31.34 6.32 54.15
CA PHE A 241 30.19 5.89 53.36
C PHE A 241 28.83 6.03 54.07
N ASP A 242 28.69 6.92 55.06
CA ASP A 242 27.40 7.22 55.69
C ASP A 242 26.48 8.03 54.75
N GLU A 243 25.42 7.38 54.27
CA GLU A 243 24.42 7.99 53.38
C GLU A 243 23.68 9.17 54.02
N GLU A 244 23.33 9.09 55.31
CA GLU A 244 22.63 10.19 55.98
C GLU A 244 23.54 11.41 56.15
N GLU A 245 24.81 11.19 56.45
CA GLU A 245 25.79 12.27 56.58
C GLU A 245 26.01 12.96 55.23
N LEU A 246 26.14 12.21 54.13
CA LEU A 246 26.22 12.78 52.78
C LEU A 246 24.99 13.62 52.43
N ARG A 247 23.78 13.16 52.77
CA ARG A 247 22.54 13.93 52.56
C ARG A 247 22.54 15.23 53.36
N LYS A 248 22.97 15.19 54.63
CA LYS A 248 23.07 16.39 55.49
C LYS A 248 24.10 17.38 54.94
N ILE A 249 25.25 16.91 54.47
CA ILE A 249 26.29 17.75 53.86
C ILE A 249 25.75 18.42 52.59
N TRP A 250 25.09 17.66 51.72
CA TRP A 250 24.47 18.20 50.51
C TRP A 250 23.45 19.29 50.85
N ASP A 251 22.52 19.00 51.77
CA ASP A 251 21.46 19.93 52.16
C ASP A 251 22.04 21.21 52.81
N ALA A 252 23.11 21.09 53.59
CA ALA A 252 23.80 22.25 54.17
C ALA A 252 24.50 23.10 53.09
N ARG A 253 25.12 22.47 52.09
CA ARG A 253 25.84 23.16 51.02
C ARG A 253 24.90 23.83 50.03
N ILE A 254 23.81 23.18 49.65
CA ILE A 254 22.83 23.74 48.71
C ILE A 254 22.11 24.98 49.29
N LEU A 255 21.96 25.06 50.62
CA LEU A 255 21.46 26.26 51.31
C LEU A 255 22.40 27.47 51.17
N GLY A 256 23.71 27.23 51.01
CA GLY A 256 24.71 28.27 50.72
C GLY A 256 24.73 28.73 49.27
N GLY A 257 24.05 28.01 48.36
CA GLY A 257 23.93 28.30 46.93
C GLY A 257 23.92 27.03 46.09
N ASP A 258 23.24 27.06 44.93
CA ASP A 258 23.17 25.94 43.98
C ASP A 258 24.33 25.89 42.98
N LYS A 259 25.35 26.73 43.17
CA LYS A 259 26.54 26.87 42.31
C LYS A 259 27.63 25.86 42.67
N LEU A 260 27.27 24.58 42.58
CA LEU A 260 28.15 23.46 42.88
C LEU A 260 28.49 22.69 41.61
N VAL A 261 29.68 22.10 41.55
CA VAL A 261 30.10 21.20 40.47
C VAL A 261 30.77 19.96 41.03
N LEU A 262 30.49 18.81 40.42
CA LEU A 262 31.21 17.57 40.67
C LEU A 262 32.07 17.26 39.45
N LEU A 263 33.34 16.93 39.70
CA LEU A 263 34.33 16.67 38.67
C LEU A 263 34.85 15.24 38.79
N THR A 264 35.28 14.64 37.68
CA THR A 264 36.05 13.39 37.75
C THR A 264 37.48 13.65 38.23
N SER A 265 38.17 12.63 38.73
CA SER A 265 39.58 12.75 39.13
C SER A 265 40.47 13.27 37.98
N ASP A 266 40.19 12.86 36.74
CA ASP A 266 40.95 13.30 35.55
C ASP A 266 40.67 14.78 35.23
N GLN A 267 39.43 15.22 35.41
CA GLN A 267 39.05 16.63 35.25
C GLN A 267 39.70 17.51 36.31
N ALA A 268 39.68 17.07 37.59
CA ALA A 268 40.29 17.79 38.70
C ALA A 268 41.81 17.90 38.55
N GLU A 269 42.49 16.82 38.16
CA GLU A 269 43.94 16.81 37.90
C GLU A 269 44.32 17.76 36.76
N ALA A 270 43.58 17.75 35.65
CA ALA A 270 43.84 18.62 34.50
C ALA A 270 43.56 20.10 34.80
N LEU A 271 42.62 20.39 35.70
CA LEU A 271 42.31 21.74 36.17
C LEU A 271 43.21 22.17 37.34
N ASN A 272 43.95 21.25 37.96
CA ASN A 272 44.75 21.46 39.17
C ASN A 272 43.94 22.15 40.27
N VAL A 273 42.81 21.54 40.63
CA VAL A 273 41.85 22.00 41.66
C VAL A 273 41.48 20.87 42.62
N ASP A 274 41.24 21.22 43.88
CA ASP A 274 40.76 20.31 44.94
C ASP A 274 39.33 20.66 45.38
N VAL A 275 38.74 19.83 46.24
CA VAL A 275 37.41 20.07 46.82
C VAL A 275 37.39 21.41 47.58
N GLY A 276 36.43 22.27 47.24
CA GLY A 276 36.28 23.63 47.78
C GLY A 276 36.88 24.73 46.89
N ASP A 277 37.68 24.39 45.88
CA ASP A 277 38.16 25.36 44.89
C ASP A 277 37.05 25.80 43.93
N LYS A 278 37.31 26.84 43.14
CA LYS A 278 36.36 27.38 42.17
C LYS A 278 36.79 27.13 40.73
N VAL A 279 35.82 26.78 39.90
CA VAL A 279 35.96 26.67 38.45
C VAL A 279 34.89 27.50 37.76
N SER A 280 35.23 28.13 36.63
CA SER A 280 34.31 28.90 35.82
C SER A 280 33.80 28.06 34.65
N ILE A 281 32.48 27.94 34.53
CA ILE A 281 31.78 27.28 33.42
C ILE A 281 30.74 28.26 32.86
N MET A 282 30.80 28.54 31.56
CA MET A 282 29.93 29.54 30.90
C MET A 282 29.94 30.93 31.59
N GLY A 283 31.08 31.30 32.20
CA GLY A 283 31.24 32.55 32.95
C GLY A 283 30.61 32.54 34.36
N MET A 284 30.18 31.38 34.86
CA MET A 284 29.69 31.18 36.22
C MET A 284 30.76 30.50 37.07
N ASP A 285 31.12 31.14 38.19
CA ASP A 285 31.98 30.52 39.20
C ASP A 285 31.18 29.49 40.01
N LEU A 286 31.63 28.24 39.96
CA LEU A 286 31.08 27.08 40.66
C LEU A 286 32.12 26.55 41.64
N GLU A 287 31.69 26.19 42.85
CA GLU A 287 32.53 25.53 43.85
C GLU A 287 32.60 24.02 43.57
N VAL A 288 33.80 23.45 43.59
CA VAL A 288 34.02 22.01 43.46
C VAL A 288 33.51 21.34 44.72
N TYR A 289 32.36 20.69 44.61
CA TYR A 289 31.69 20.02 45.73
C TYR A 289 32.33 18.69 46.06
N ASP A 290 32.65 17.89 45.04
CA ASP A 290 33.24 16.56 45.21
C ASP A 290 34.03 16.13 43.96
N ILE A 291 34.95 15.18 44.16
CA ILE A 291 35.76 14.58 43.11
C ILE A 291 35.45 13.08 43.03
N LEU A 292 35.00 12.64 41.86
CA LEU A 292 34.56 11.28 41.58
C LEU A 292 35.68 10.48 40.88
N PRO A 293 36.11 9.32 41.41
CA PRO A 293 37.16 8.51 40.79
C PRO A 293 36.77 7.99 39.40
N THR A 294 37.47 8.41 38.34
CA THR A 294 37.13 8.07 36.94
C THR A 294 37.01 6.55 36.71
N VAL A 295 37.89 5.76 37.32
CA VAL A 295 37.92 4.30 37.14
C VAL A 295 36.67 3.63 37.70
N MET A 296 36.17 4.10 38.85
CA MET A 296 34.96 3.55 39.46
C MET A 296 33.70 4.02 38.74
N MET A 297 33.68 5.28 38.28
CA MET A 297 32.59 5.84 37.49
C MET A 297 32.31 5.02 36.22
N ARG A 298 33.34 4.50 35.54
CA ARG A 298 33.19 3.61 34.36
C ARG A 298 32.56 2.25 34.65
N GLN A 299 32.41 1.88 35.92
CA GLN A 299 31.72 0.66 36.36
C GLN A 299 30.24 0.93 36.71
N VAL A 300 29.82 2.19 36.74
CA VAL A 300 28.43 2.59 37.00
C VAL A 300 27.61 2.47 35.72
N TYR A 301 26.70 1.49 35.71
CA TYR A 301 25.75 1.27 34.62
C TYR A 301 24.32 1.53 35.10
N ASP A 302 23.50 2.11 34.23
CA ASP A 302 22.08 2.28 34.48
C ASP A 302 21.27 1.04 34.08
N ILE A 303 19.97 1.05 34.36
CA ILE A 303 19.07 -0.11 34.16
C ILE A 303 19.04 -0.59 32.70
N ASP A 304 19.33 0.25 31.72
CA ASP A 304 19.45 -0.11 30.31
C ASP A 304 20.85 -0.62 29.90
N ASN A 305 21.73 -0.87 30.88
CA ASN A 305 23.12 -1.31 30.71
C ASN A 305 24.00 -0.32 29.93
N LEU A 306 23.64 0.96 29.97
CA LEU A 306 24.40 2.09 29.42
C LEU A 306 24.88 2.99 30.55
N TYR A 307 25.83 3.89 30.26
CA TYR A 307 26.20 4.92 31.24
C TYR A 307 25.01 5.86 31.49
N PRO A 308 24.80 6.32 32.75
CA PRO A 308 23.73 7.25 33.10
C PRO A 308 24.05 8.70 32.67
N THR A 309 24.74 8.87 31.55
CA THR A 309 25.21 10.14 30.99
C THR A 309 24.43 10.51 29.72
N PRO A 310 24.46 11.79 29.29
CA PRO A 310 23.83 12.21 28.04
C PRO A 310 24.41 11.47 26.84
N ALA A 311 23.57 11.26 25.82
CA ALA A 311 24.00 10.68 24.54
C ALA A 311 25.03 11.57 23.83
N ASP A 312 25.94 11.00 23.06
CA ASP A 312 26.92 11.74 22.28
C ASP A 312 26.21 12.54 21.17
N PRO A 313 26.28 13.89 21.19
CA PRO A 313 25.59 14.73 20.22
C PRO A 313 26.15 14.57 18.80
N SER A 314 27.37 14.05 18.61
CA SER A 314 27.97 13.84 17.29
C SER A 314 27.24 12.78 16.45
N GLY A 315 26.56 11.83 17.11
CA GLY A 315 25.74 10.81 16.45
C GLY A 315 24.37 11.31 15.99
N VAL A 316 23.99 12.53 16.37
CA VAL A 316 22.62 13.06 16.21
C VAL A 316 22.59 14.12 15.12
N SER A 317 21.82 13.87 14.05
CA SER A 317 21.72 14.76 12.88
C SER A 317 21.19 16.16 13.17
N TYR A 318 20.42 16.33 14.25
CA TYR A 318 19.85 17.62 14.66
C TYR A 318 20.77 18.44 15.56
N LEU A 319 21.72 17.80 16.25
CA LEU A 319 22.68 18.47 17.11
C LEU A 319 23.98 18.74 16.34
N ALA A 320 24.47 17.76 15.58
CA ALA A 320 25.69 17.88 14.78
C ALA A 320 25.38 18.13 13.29
N ILE A 321 26.18 18.98 12.64
CA ILE A 321 26.17 19.09 11.18
C ILE A 321 26.79 17.81 10.59
N GLN A 322 25.92 16.88 10.18
CA GLN A 322 26.36 15.67 9.51
C GLN A 322 26.86 15.98 8.10
N ILE A 323 28.08 15.51 7.79
CA ILE A 323 28.59 15.48 6.42
C ILE A 323 27.76 14.45 5.65
N ALA A 324 27.17 14.85 4.52
CA ALA A 324 26.33 13.99 3.71
C ALA A 324 27.03 12.66 3.37
N GLY A 325 26.38 11.54 3.67
CA GLY A 325 26.86 10.18 3.34
C GLY A 325 27.33 9.33 4.53
N GLN A 326 27.33 9.84 5.76
CA GLN A 326 27.60 9.03 6.96
C GLN A 326 26.33 8.33 7.47
N PRO A 327 26.41 7.05 7.86
CA PRO A 327 25.29 6.33 8.46
C PRO A 327 24.93 6.93 9.82
N VAL A 328 23.62 7.08 10.09
CA VAL A 328 23.11 7.48 11.40
C VAL A 328 23.44 6.35 12.39
N PHE A 329 24.32 6.64 13.34
CA PHE A 329 24.69 5.72 14.41
C PHE A 329 23.77 5.97 15.61
N ASN A 330 23.35 4.92 16.32
CA ASN A 330 22.68 5.09 17.61
C ASN A 330 23.67 5.78 18.56
N PRO A 331 23.39 7.00 19.04
CA PRO A 331 24.39 7.78 19.76
C PRO A 331 24.73 7.07 21.08
N PRO A 332 25.97 6.62 21.29
CA PRO A 332 26.36 6.02 22.56
C PRO A 332 26.32 7.10 23.66
N PRO A 333 26.10 6.74 24.92
CA PRO A 333 26.25 7.68 26.03
C PRO A 333 27.71 8.18 26.11
N LEU A 334 27.90 9.42 26.56
CA LEU A 334 29.22 10.01 26.74
C LEU A 334 29.97 9.34 27.90
N ASP A 335 31.30 9.17 27.77
CA ASP A 335 32.15 8.81 28.92
C ASP A 335 32.09 9.94 29.97
N TRP A 336 32.18 9.58 31.24
CA TRP A 336 32.10 10.52 32.36
C TRP A 336 33.08 11.70 32.26
N ASN A 337 34.24 11.49 31.65
CA ASN A 337 35.20 12.58 31.45
C ASN A 337 34.70 13.67 30.49
N TYR A 338 33.78 13.36 29.57
CA TYR A 338 33.17 14.34 28.67
C TYR A 338 31.91 14.99 29.25
N VAL A 339 31.59 14.77 30.52
CA VAL A 339 30.38 15.28 31.16
C VAL A 339 30.73 16.08 32.40
N VAL A 340 30.09 17.24 32.58
CA VAL A 340 30.12 17.97 33.85
C VAL A 340 28.86 17.66 34.64
N ILE A 341 29.00 17.37 35.92
CA ILE A 341 27.86 17.06 36.79
C ILE A 341 27.54 18.29 37.65
N LEU A 342 26.30 18.77 37.54
CA LEU A 342 25.77 19.90 38.29
C LEU A 342 24.47 19.52 39.02
N PRO A 343 24.01 20.31 40.02
CA PRO A 343 22.69 20.14 40.60
C PRO A 343 21.58 20.27 39.54
N TYR A 344 20.60 19.37 39.57
CA TYR A 344 19.46 19.32 38.64
C TYR A 344 18.78 20.69 38.46
N ASN A 345 18.45 21.36 39.56
CA ASN A 345 17.78 22.66 39.54
C ASN A 345 18.61 23.75 38.84
N LEU A 346 19.93 23.71 38.94
CA LEU A 346 20.81 24.65 38.26
C LEU A 346 20.78 24.42 36.75
N VAL A 347 20.87 23.15 36.31
CA VAL A 347 20.86 22.79 34.88
C VAL A 347 19.52 23.14 34.22
N VAL A 348 18.40 22.90 34.90
CA VAL A 348 17.07 23.31 34.42
C VAL A 348 16.98 24.84 34.27
N LYS A 349 17.50 25.62 35.24
CA LYS A 349 17.59 27.10 35.13
C LYS A 349 18.47 27.56 33.98
N MET A 350 19.50 26.79 33.63
CA MET A 350 20.39 27.05 32.49
C MET A 350 19.75 26.69 31.14
N GLY A 351 18.51 26.20 31.12
CA GLY A 351 17.79 25.79 29.91
C GLY A 351 18.00 24.33 29.52
N GLY A 352 18.49 23.49 30.43
CA GLY A 352 18.52 22.05 30.24
C GLY A 352 17.12 21.44 30.22
N TYR A 353 16.98 20.30 29.55
CA TYR A 353 15.72 19.56 29.42
C TYR A 353 15.86 18.19 30.10
N ILE A 354 14.75 17.49 30.36
CA ILE A 354 14.81 16.19 31.04
C ILE A 354 15.08 15.09 30.02
N GLY A 355 16.24 14.44 30.11
CA GLY A 355 16.64 13.36 29.19
C GLY A 355 16.17 11.97 29.65
N SER A 356 16.10 11.76 30.95
CA SER A 356 15.65 10.50 31.56
C SER A 356 15.15 10.72 32.98
N ILE A 357 14.28 9.83 33.47
CA ILE A 357 13.83 9.83 34.86
C ILE A 357 14.18 8.48 35.47
N LYS A 358 14.96 8.49 36.55
CA LYS A 358 15.18 7.31 37.38
C LYS A 358 14.22 7.35 38.56
N VAL A 359 13.69 6.20 38.94
CA VAL A 359 12.78 6.05 40.07
C VAL A 359 13.34 4.96 40.97
N TYR A 360 13.60 5.32 42.22
CA TYR A 360 14.02 4.38 43.26
C TYR A 360 12.78 3.93 44.02
N LEU A 361 12.49 2.63 44.04
CA LEU A 361 11.26 2.10 44.61
C LEU A 361 11.53 1.39 45.94
N ASN A 362 10.85 1.84 46.98
CA ASN A 362 10.94 1.29 48.32
C ASN A 362 9.75 0.34 48.55
N CYS A 363 9.56 -0.61 47.63
CA CYS A 363 8.39 -1.49 47.63
C CYS A 363 8.73 -2.91 47.15
N SER A 364 7.79 -3.85 47.30
CA SER A 364 7.99 -5.21 46.82
C SER A 364 8.07 -5.26 45.28
N GLN A 365 8.80 -6.25 44.75
CA GLN A 365 8.95 -6.49 43.31
C GLN A 365 7.60 -6.61 42.56
N ALA A 366 6.60 -7.21 43.20
CA ALA A 366 5.25 -7.32 42.64
C ALA A 366 4.59 -5.94 42.50
N LYS A 367 4.73 -5.06 43.51
CA LYS A 367 4.20 -3.70 43.46
C LYS A 367 4.95 -2.83 42.45
N ALA A 368 6.28 -2.98 42.38
CA ALA A 368 7.10 -2.28 41.39
C ALA A 368 6.67 -2.63 39.94
N SER A 369 6.35 -3.91 39.69
CA SER A 369 5.85 -4.37 38.38
C SER A 369 4.48 -3.78 38.04
N GLU A 370 3.57 -3.68 39.02
CA GLU A 370 2.26 -3.05 38.87
C GLU A 370 2.39 -1.54 38.56
N ILE A 371 3.26 -0.82 39.27
CA ILE A 371 3.54 0.59 39.03
C ILE A 371 4.10 0.79 37.62
N SER A 372 5.02 -0.06 37.19
CA SER A 372 5.58 -0.03 35.83
C SER A 372 4.51 -0.26 34.75
N TYR A 373 3.60 -1.20 34.97
CA TYR A 373 2.46 -1.44 34.08
C TYR A 373 1.55 -0.21 34.00
N ASN A 374 1.15 0.33 35.15
CA ASN A 374 0.26 1.50 35.21
C ASN A 374 0.90 2.74 34.57
N LEU A 375 2.20 2.92 34.75
CA LEU A 375 2.94 4.01 34.12
C LEU A 375 2.96 3.84 32.60
N ALA A 376 3.34 2.66 32.08
CA ALA A 376 3.37 2.40 30.65
C ALA A 376 1.97 2.57 30.02
N PHE A 377 0.91 2.13 30.72
CA PHE A 377 -0.46 2.23 30.24
C PHE A 377 -0.98 3.68 30.23
N SER A 378 -0.69 4.46 31.27
CA SER A 378 -1.17 5.85 31.41
C SER A 378 -0.38 6.86 30.60
N SER A 379 0.94 6.69 30.51
CA SER A 379 1.84 7.65 29.86
C SER A 379 2.20 7.28 28.41
N SER A 380 1.95 6.04 27.99
CA SER A 380 2.48 5.47 26.74
C SER A 380 4.03 5.49 26.63
N LEU A 381 4.74 5.75 27.74
CA LEU A 381 6.20 5.74 27.80
C LEU A 381 6.74 4.33 28.03
N ALA A 382 7.97 4.09 27.58
CA ALA A 382 8.69 2.88 27.91
C ALA A 382 9.27 2.98 29.33
N ALA A 383 8.92 2.03 30.18
CA ALA A 383 9.40 1.92 31.55
C ALA A 383 10.29 0.67 31.67
N TYR A 384 11.59 0.87 31.89
CA TYR A 384 12.56 -0.19 32.16
C TYR A 384 12.57 -0.46 33.65
N ILE A 385 12.21 -1.66 34.08
CA ILE A 385 12.22 -2.09 35.47
C ILE A 385 13.30 -3.13 35.69
N LEU A 386 14.09 -2.92 36.75
CA LEU A 386 14.97 -3.94 37.30
C LEU A 386 14.12 -4.90 38.14
N LYS A 387 13.75 -6.03 37.55
CA LYS A 387 12.84 -6.99 38.15
C LYS A 387 13.54 -7.73 39.28
N ASP A 388 14.75 -8.25 39.05
CA ASP A 388 15.56 -8.92 40.09
C ASP A 388 16.83 -8.10 40.32
N PRO A 389 16.91 -7.32 41.41
CA PRO A 389 18.04 -6.44 41.68
C PRO A 389 19.36 -7.19 41.92
N GLU A 390 19.30 -8.43 42.44
CA GLU A 390 20.49 -9.26 42.68
C GLU A 390 21.00 -9.95 41.40
N ARG A 391 20.08 -10.37 40.52
CA ARG A 391 20.42 -11.05 39.27
C ARG A 391 20.60 -10.13 38.07
N GLY A 392 20.19 -8.88 38.16
CA GLY A 392 20.25 -7.92 37.07
C GLY A 392 19.18 -8.14 35.99
N ASP A 393 18.05 -8.77 36.32
CA ASP A 393 17.01 -9.09 35.30
C ASP A 393 16.20 -7.84 34.96
N VAL A 394 16.35 -7.33 33.72
CA VAL A 394 15.70 -6.10 33.27
C VAL A 394 14.58 -6.40 32.28
N VAL A 395 13.43 -5.75 32.52
CA VAL A 395 12.25 -5.84 31.67
C VAL A 395 11.81 -4.44 31.27
N GLN A 396 11.44 -4.26 30.01
CA GLN A 396 10.82 -3.03 29.52
C GLN A 396 9.34 -3.24 29.31
N ASN A 397 8.54 -2.42 29.98
CA ASN A 397 7.10 -2.33 29.79
C ASN A 397 6.81 -1.18 28.82
N TYR A 398 6.03 -1.46 27.77
CA TYR A 398 5.61 -0.45 26.80
C TYR A 398 4.20 -0.76 26.30
N ILE A 399 3.44 0.27 25.93
CA ILE A 399 2.10 0.08 25.38
C ILE A 399 2.21 -0.38 23.91
N ALA A 400 1.64 -1.53 23.62
CA ALA A 400 1.48 -2.02 22.26
C ALA A 400 0.01 -1.90 21.86
N ARG A 401 -0.24 -1.32 20.69
CA ARG A 401 -1.58 -1.28 20.09
C ARG A 401 -1.71 -2.44 19.12
N ALA A 402 -2.54 -3.41 19.47
CA ALA A 402 -2.89 -4.53 18.60
C ALA A 402 -4.30 -4.36 18.02
N PHE A 403 -4.54 -4.97 16.87
CA PHE A 403 -5.88 -5.07 16.30
C PHE A 403 -6.56 -6.32 16.84
N LEU A 404 -7.63 -6.15 17.61
CA LEU A 404 -8.51 -7.26 17.95
C LEU A 404 -9.50 -7.45 16.80
N LEU A 405 -9.29 -8.53 16.05
CA LEU A 405 -10.01 -8.89 14.83
C LEU A 405 -11.19 -9.83 15.15
N LEU A 406 -12.17 -9.33 15.91
CA LEU A 406 -13.37 -10.08 16.24
C LEU A 406 -14.22 -10.34 14.99
N GLY A 407 -14.71 -11.58 14.83
CA GLY A 407 -15.65 -11.93 13.76
C GLY A 407 -15.04 -12.16 12.37
N MET A 408 -13.73 -11.96 12.18
CA MET A 408 -13.03 -12.18 10.91
C MET A 408 -13.11 -13.63 10.42
N GLU A 409 -13.23 -14.60 11.32
CA GLU A 409 -13.40 -16.02 10.98
C GLU A 409 -14.70 -16.29 10.18
N SER A 410 -15.74 -15.48 10.40
CA SER A 410 -17.03 -15.63 9.72
C SER A 410 -17.07 -14.99 8.34
N ILE A 411 -16.15 -14.05 8.04
CA ILE A 411 -16.13 -13.28 6.79
C ILE A 411 -15.95 -14.17 5.55
N PRO A 412 -14.97 -15.10 5.50
CA PRO A 412 -14.80 -15.99 4.34
C PRO A 412 -16.06 -16.82 4.07
N LEU A 413 -16.70 -17.35 5.13
CA LEU A 413 -17.91 -18.15 5.01
C LEU A 413 -19.06 -17.32 4.39
N MET A 414 -19.27 -16.10 4.86
CA MET A 414 -20.30 -15.20 4.32
C MET A 414 -20.02 -14.80 2.87
N LEU A 415 -18.77 -14.51 2.53
CA LEU A 415 -18.37 -14.18 1.17
C LEU A 415 -18.54 -15.35 0.20
N ILE A 416 -18.24 -16.59 0.62
CA ILE A 416 -18.42 -17.80 -0.17
C ILE A 416 -19.91 -18.08 -0.39
N LEU A 417 -20.72 -18.07 0.68
CA LEU A 417 -22.18 -18.24 0.56
C LEU A 417 -22.80 -17.16 -0.33
N GLY A 418 -22.32 -15.94 -0.20
CA GLY A 418 -22.71 -14.83 -1.05
C GLY A 418 -22.35 -15.04 -2.52
N ALA A 419 -21.11 -15.42 -2.80
CA ALA A 419 -20.63 -15.72 -4.14
C ALA A 419 -21.50 -16.80 -4.80
N LEU A 420 -21.77 -17.89 -4.08
CA LEU A 420 -22.57 -19.01 -4.56
C LEU A 420 -24.01 -18.59 -4.86
N ASN A 421 -24.64 -17.81 -3.97
CA ASN A 421 -26.00 -17.32 -4.20
C ASN A 421 -26.09 -16.37 -5.39
N VAL A 422 -25.12 -15.45 -5.54
CA VAL A 422 -25.02 -14.58 -6.72
C VAL A 422 -24.82 -15.41 -7.99
N MET A 423 -23.93 -16.41 -7.95
CA MET A 423 -23.69 -17.31 -9.07
C MET A 423 -24.96 -18.07 -9.48
N VAL A 424 -25.71 -18.64 -8.53
CA VAL A 424 -26.97 -19.35 -8.79
C VAL A 424 -27.99 -18.42 -9.42
N ALA A 425 -28.13 -17.19 -8.91
CA ALA A 425 -29.07 -16.24 -9.46
C ALA A 425 -28.69 -15.77 -10.88
N LEU A 426 -27.41 -15.52 -11.13
CA LEU A 426 -26.90 -15.18 -12.45
C LEU A 426 -27.03 -16.35 -13.43
N LEU A 427 -26.79 -17.60 -13.01
CA LEU A 427 -27.03 -18.79 -13.83
C LEU A 427 -28.49 -18.93 -14.24
N GLY A 428 -29.41 -18.71 -13.30
CA GLY A 428 -30.83 -18.63 -13.60
C GLY A 428 -31.11 -17.57 -14.66
N SER A 429 -30.43 -16.42 -14.60
CA SER A 429 -30.62 -15.32 -15.57
C SER A 429 -30.13 -15.67 -16.97
N VAL A 430 -29.01 -16.40 -17.10
CA VAL A 430 -28.51 -16.89 -18.39
C VAL A 430 -29.55 -17.81 -19.04
N LYS A 431 -30.10 -18.78 -18.29
CA LYS A 431 -31.08 -19.74 -18.83
C LYS A 431 -32.34 -19.05 -19.35
N GLU A 432 -32.88 -18.12 -18.58
CA GLU A 432 -34.10 -17.41 -18.97
C GLU A 432 -33.88 -16.34 -20.06
N ARG A 433 -32.63 -15.91 -20.31
CA ARG A 433 -32.28 -14.91 -21.35
C ARG A 433 -31.64 -15.54 -22.57
N THR A 434 -31.66 -16.86 -22.71
CA THR A 434 -31.10 -17.58 -23.86
C THR A 434 -31.57 -17.01 -25.20
N ARG A 435 -32.89 -16.76 -25.37
CA ARG A 435 -33.44 -16.17 -26.60
C ARG A 435 -32.92 -14.75 -26.88
N GLU A 436 -32.79 -13.91 -25.84
CA GLU A 436 -32.27 -12.54 -25.96
C GLU A 436 -30.79 -12.55 -26.34
N ILE A 437 -30.00 -13.46 -25.74
CA ILE A 437 -28.58 -13.66 -26.07
C ILE A 437 -28.43 -14.05 -27.55
N PHE A 438 -29.31 -14.91 -28.07
CA PHE A 438 -29.31 -15.26 -29.50
C PHE A 438 -29.68 -14.08 -30.40
N ILE A 439 -30.65 -13.24 -30.01
CA ILE A 439 -31.00 -12.03 -30.76
C ILE A 439 -29.81 -11.08 -30.82
N LEU A 440 -29.14 -10.84 -29.69
CA LEU A 440 -27.94 -10.00 -29.63
C LEU A 440 -26.79 -10.58 -30.47
N ALA A 441 -26.61 -11.90 -30.44
CA ALA A 441 -25.66 -12.59 -31.31
C ALA A 441 -25.97 -12.41 -32.80
N SER A 442 -27.25 -12.46 -33.20
CA SER A 442 -27.67 -12.21 -34.58
C SER A 442 -27.44 -10.76 -35.03
N ILE A 443 -27.41 -9.81 -34.08
CA ILE A 443 -27.09 -8.39 -34.33
C ILE A 443 -25.56 -8.15 -34.28
N GLY A 444 -24.75 -9.18 -33.99
CA GLY A 444 -23.29 -9.12 -34.06
C GLY A 444 -22.58 -9.04 -32.70
N LEU A 445 -23.26 -9.35 -31.58
CA LEU A 445 -22.62 -9.42 -30.27
C LEU A 445 -21.60 -10.56 -30.23
N SER A 446 -20.34 -10.24 -29.92
CA SER A 446 -19.29 -11.25 -29.81
C SER A 446 -19.43 -12.10 -28.54
N PRO A 447 -18.88 -13.33 -28.49
CA PRO A 447 -18.93 -14.20 -27.31
C PRO A 447 -18.34 -13.54 -26.06
N ARG A 448 -17.24 -12.79 -26.22
CA ARG A 448 -16.64 -11.98 -25.16
C ARG A 448 -17.53 -10.81 -24.76
N GLY A 449 -18.15 -10.12 -25.72
CA GLY A 449 -19.13 -9.06 -25.44
C GLY A 449 -20.29 -9.56 -24.58
N SER A 450 -20.77 -10.77 -24.85
CA SER A 450 -21.80 -11.41 -24.02
C SER A 450 -21.31 -11.78 -22.63
N ALA A 451 -20.09 -12.30 -22.49
CA ALA A 451 -19.50 -12.51 -21.16
C ALA A 451 -19.40 -11.20 -20.36
N ILE A 452 -18.97 -10.12 -21.00
CA ILE A 452 -18.82 -8.79 -20.38
C ILE A 452 -20.17 -8.28 -19.86
N LEU A 453 -21.28 -8.48 -20.58
CA LEU A 453 -22.63 -8.08 -20.13
C LEU A 453 -22.98 -8.65 -18.75
N PHE A 454 -22.69 -9.94 -18.52
CA PHE A 454 -22.98 -10.61 -17.24
C PHE A 454 -22.06 -10.15 -16.11
N VAL A 455 -20.78 -9.91 -16.40
CA VAL A 455 -19.83 -9.35 -15.43
C VAL A 455 -20.27 -7.94 -15.03
N VAL A 456 -20.62 -7.10 -16.01
CA VAL A 456 -21.12 -5.73 -15.78
C VAL A 456 -22.43 -5.72 -14.98
N GLU A 457 -23.34 -6.66 -15.25
CA GLU A 457 -24.57 -6.83 -14.47
C GLU A 457 -24.25 -7.20 -13.01
N ALA A 458 -23.33 -8.15 -12.78
CA ALA A 458 -22.90 -8.54 -11.43
C ALA A 458 -22.24 -7.39 -10.65
N VAL A 459 -21.33 -6.65 -11.30
CA VAL A 459 -20.69 -5.46 -10.72
C VAL A 459 -21.73 -4.38 -10.40
N SER A 460 -22.71 -4.18 -11.28
CA SER A 460 -23.79 -3.21 -11.04
C SER A 460 -24.63 -3.60 -9.83
N TYR A 461 -24.98 -4.88 -9.66
CA TYR A 461 -25.64 -5.37 -8.46
C TYR A 461 -24.78 -5.15 -7.21
N ALA A 462 -23.50 -5.50 -7.25
CA ALA A 462 -22.59 -5.36 -6.11
C ALA A 462 -22.43 -3.90 -5.69
N LEU A 463 -22.22 -2.98 -6.64
CA LEU A 463 -22.08 -1.55 -6.33
C LEU A 463 -23.35 -0.96 -5.71
N LEU A 464 -24.53 -1.30 -6.26
CA LEU A 464 -25.81 -0.84 -5.73
C LEU A 464 -26.07 -1.39 -4.32
N ALA A 465 -25.86 -2.69 -4.14
CA ALA A 465 -26.03 -3.36 -2.86
C ALA A 465 -25.01 -2.91 -1.81
N SER A 466 -23.79 -2.55 -2.19
CA SER A 466 -22.78 -2.00 -1.29
C SER A 466 -23.22 -0.66 -0.71
N VAL A 467 -23.74 0.25 -1.54
CA VAL A 467 -24.24 1.55 -1.06
C VAL A 467 -25.45 1.37 -0.14
N ILE A 468 -26.44 0.57 -0.58
CA ILE A 468 -27.66 0.34 0.20
C ILE A 468 -27.32 -0.38 1.50
N GLY A 469 -26.56 -1.47 1.43
CA GLY A 469 -26.20 -2.32 2.55
C GLY A 469 -25.31 -1.63 3.57
N TYR A 470 -24.39 -0.74 3.13
CA TYR A 470 -23.60 0.07 4.04
C TYR A 470 -24.48 1.01 4.86
N VAL A 471 -25.37 1.74 4.18
CA VAL A 471 -26.30 2.67 4.86
C VAL A 471 -27.22 1.89 5.80
N THR A 472 -27.92 0.87 5.31
CA THR A 472 -28.87 0.11 6.13
C THR A 472 -28.19 -0.67 7.25
N GLY A 473 -27.00 -1.24 7.02
CA GLY A 473 -26.23 -1.95 8.04
C GLY A 473 -25.80 -1.04 9.18
N PHE A 474 -25.35 0.17 8.85
CA PHE A 474 -25.06 1.19 9.86
C PHE A 474 -26.31 1.61 10.66
N LEU A 475 -27.43 1.88 9.98
CA LEU A 475 -28.71 2.18 10.64
C LEU A 475 -29.15 1.04 11.57
N MET A 476 -29.05 -0.22 11.11
CA MET A 476 -29.41 -1.39 11.91
C MET A 476 -28.54 -1.52 13.15
N ASN A 477 -27.21 -1.34 13.03
CA ASN A 477 -26.32 -1.37 14.19
C ASN A 477 -26.70 -0.28 15.21
N ARG A 478 -27.01 0.93 14.73
CA ARG A 478 -27.46 2.03 15.61
C ARG A 478 -28.79 1.71 16.30
N ALA A 479 -29.75 1.12 15.57
CA ALA A 479 -31.01 0.68 16.13
C ALA A 479 -30.82 -0.43 17.17
N PHE A 480 -29.97 -1.42 16.89
CA PHE A 480 -29.66 -2.52 17.82
C PHE A 480 -28.95 -2.05 19.09
N MET A 481 -28.07 -1.06 19.00
CA MET A 481 -27.51 -0.40 20.19
C MET A 481 -28.60 0.34 20.98
N ALA A 482 -29.48 1.08 20.30
CA ALA A 482 -30.57 1.82 20.95
C ALA A 482 -31.60 0.89 21.64
N TRP A 483 -31.83 -0.30 21.09
CA TRP A 483 -32.71 -1.33 21.67
C TRP A 483 -32.02 -2.23 22.70
N GLY A 484 -30.73 -2.04 22.99
CA GLY A 484 -29.98 -2.84 23.97
C GLY A 484 -29.71 -4.29 23.52
N VAL A 485 -29.81 -4.59 22.22
CA VAL A 485 -29.47 -5.90 21.66
C VAL A 485 -27.94 -6.09 21.59
N LEU A 486 -27.21 -5.00 21.35
CA LEU A 486 -25.74 -5.00 21.32
C LEU A 486 -25.17 -4.47 22.65
N PRO A 487 -24.02 -5.00 23.12
CA PRO A 487 -23.34 -4.51 24.31
C PRO A 487 -23.00 -3.02 24.22
N SER A 488 -23.02 -2.31 25.36
CA SER A 488 -22.64 -0.88 25.43
C SER A 488 -21.19 -0.61 25.05
N THR A 489 -20.33 -1.64 25.10
CA THR A 489 -18.93 -1.60 24.68
C THR A 489 -18.74 -1.80 23.18
N PHE A 490 -19.80 -2.15 22.43
CA PHE A 490 -19.73 -2.30 20.98
C PHE A 490 -19.59 -0.94 20.30
N SER A 491 -18.43 -0.69 19.69
CA SER A 491 -18.19 0.53 18.91
C SER A 491 -18.40 0.26 17.42
N VAL A 492 -19.27 1.05 16.79
CA VAL A 492 -19.49 0.95 15.35
C VAL A 492 -18.35 1.66 14.63
N ASN A 493 -17.43 0.90 14.05
CA ASN A 493 -16.25 1.43 13.36
C ASN A 493 -16.59 1.88 11.92
N ALA A 494 -17.52 2.82 11.78
CA ALA A 494 -18.09 3.26 10.49
C ALA A 494 -17.08 3.80 9.47
N ALA A 495 -15.95 4.31 9.97
CA ALA A 495 -14.89 4.97 9.22
C ALA A 495 -13.60 4.12 9.15
N SER A 496 -13.74 2.79 9.12
CA SER A 496 -12.61 1.87 9.14
C SER A 496 -12.13 1.47 7.74
N LEU A 497 -10.81 1.36 7.57
CA LEU A 497 -10.20 0.73 6.37
C LEU A 497 -10.78 -0.68 6.12
N PHE A 498 -11.10 -1.41 7.20
CA PHE A 498 -11.66 -2.76 7.12
C PHE A 498 -13.04 -2.82 6.46
N ILE A 499 -13.87 -1.77 6.61
CA ILE A 499 -15.14 -1.70 5.87
C ILE A 499 -14.88 -1.47 4.38
N GLY A 500 -13.90 -0.61 4.04
CA GLY A 500 -13.49 -0.43 2.65
C GLY A 500 -13.03 -1.74 2.01
N LEU A 501 -12.23 -2.53 2.74
CA LEU A 501 -11.77 -3.85 2.31
C LEU A 501 -12.91 -4.87 2.19
N SER A 502 -13.89 -4.86 3.12
CA SER A 502 -15.02 -5.79 3.06
C SER A 502 -15.95 -5.48 1.88
N LEU A 503 -16.23 -4.21 1.61
CA LEU A 503 -16.99 -3.78 0.42
C LEU A 503 -16.26 -4.17 -0.88
N ALA A 504 -14.93 -3.98 -0.93
CA ALA A 504 -14.12 -4.43 -2.07
C ALA A 504 -14.17 -5.96 -2.24
N ALA A 505 -14.13 -6.72 -1.14
CA ALA A 505 -14.24 -8.17 -1.17
C ALA A 505 -15.60 -8.65 -1.67
N VAL A 506 -16.71 -7.96 -1.33
CA VAL A 506 -18.04 -8.25 -1.89
C VAL A 506 -18.08 -8.02 -3.39
N ILE A 507 -17.53 -6.90 -3.88
CA ILE A 507 -17.48 -6.61 -5.32
C ILE A 507 -16.63 -7.66 -6.05
N LEU A 508 -15.47 -8.01 -5.49
CA LEU A 508 -14.60 -9.03 -6.05
C LEU A 508 -15.27 -10.42 -6.07
N SER A 509 -15.95 -10.79 -4.98
CA SER A 509 -16.73 -12.01 -4.87
C SER A 509 -17.83 -12.08 -5.94
N ALA A 510 -18.57 -10.99 -6.16
CA ALA A 510 -19.58 -10.91 -7.22
C ALA A 510 -18.97 -11.04 -8.63
N ILE A 511 -17.80 -10.44 -8.87
CA ILE A 511 -17.07 -10.61 -10.14
C ILE A 511 -16.68 -12.08 -10.33
N ILE A 512 -16.06 -12.71 -9.33
CA ILE A 512 -15.64 -14.12 -9.39
C ILE A 512 -16.85 -15.03 -9.64
N ALA A 513 -17.95 -14.81 -8.91
CA ALA A 513 -19.20 -15.54 -9.07
C ALA A 513 -19.81 -15.41 -10.48
N SER A 514 -19.60 -14.26 -11.15
CA SER A 514 -20.11 -14.00 -12.50
C SER A 514 -19.30 -14.68 -13.61
N ILE A 515 -18.06 -15.12 -13.35
CA ILE A 515 -17.17 -15.72 -14.36
C ILE A 515 -17.82 -16.96 -14.99
N TYR A 516 -18.34 -17.88 -14.16
CA TYR A 516 -18.92 -19.12 -14.68
C TYR A 516 -20.19 -18.89 -15.53
N PRO A 517 -21.20 -18.12 -15.07
CA PRO A 517 -22.34 -17.70 -15.91
C PRO A 517 -21.90 -17.00 -17.21
N ALA A 518 -20.92 -16.10 -17.13
CA ALA A 518 -20.41 -15.37 -18.29
C ALA A 518 -19.77 -16.31 -19.33
N LEU A 519 -19.04 -17.34 -18.89
CA LEU A 519 -18.47 -18.36 -19.77
C LEU A 519 -19.56 -19.22 -20.44
N ILE A 520 -20.64 -19.56 -19.73
CA ILE A 520 -21.77 -20.29 -20.33
C ILE A 520 -22.45 -19.42 -21.40
N SER A 521 -22.69 -18.14 -21.09
CA SER A 521 -23.27 -17.21 -22.05
C SER A 521 -22.42 -17.07 -23.32
N ALA A 522 -21.11 -16.92 -23.18
CA ALA A 522 -20.19 -16.85 -24.32
C ALA A 522 -20.25 -18.11 -25.21
N ARG A 523 -20.39 -19.30 -24.59
CA ARG A 523 -20.47 -20.57 -25.32
C ARG A 523 -21.79 -20.74 -26.08
N LEU A 524 -22.89 -20.17 -25.59
CA LEU A 524 -24.19 -20.21 -26.28
C LEU A 524 -24.17 -19.48 -27.62
N ILE A 525 -23.36 -18.43 -27.76
CA ILE A 525 -23.26 -17.61 -28.98
C ILE A 525 -22.41 -18.27 -30.07
N THR A 526 -21.55 -19.24 -29.75
CA THR A 526 -20.70 -19.94 -30.72
C THR A 526 -21.18 -21.36 -31.00
N PRO A 527 -22.18 -21.58 -31.88
CA PRO A 527 -22.71 -22.91 -32.17
C PRO A 527 -21.84 -23.76 -33.12
N SER A 528 -20.70 -23.26 -33.65
CA SER A 528 -19.84 -24.07 -34.52
C SER A 528 -18.95 -25.01 -33.69
N LEU A 529 -19.37 -26.27 -33.58
CA LEU A 529 -18.62 -27.36 -32.93
C LEU A 529 -17.21 -27.62 -33.53
N GLU A 530 -16.89 -27.07 -34.70
CA GLU A 530 -15.53 -27.07 -35.25
C GLU A 530 -14.85 -25.72 -35.04
N ARG A 531 -14.16 -25.60 -33.89
CA ARG A 531 -13.45 -24.39 -33.45
C ARG A 531 -12.27 -23.99 -34.35
N LYS A 532 -11.84 -24.89 -35.26
CA LYS A 532 -10.75 -24.66 -36.22
C LYS A 532 -11.22 -25.11 -37.60
N TRP A 533 -11.31 -24.16 -38.53
CA TRP A 533 -11.48 -24.44 -39.95
C TRP A 533 -10.41 -25.44 -40.41
N LYS A 534 -10.71 -26.40 -41.27
CA LYS A 534 -9.70 -27.29 -41.87
C LYS A 534 -9.61 -27.03 -43.37
N PRO A 535 -8.40 -26.98 -43.96
CA PRO A 535 -8.26 -26.84 -45.40
C PRO A 535 -8.97 -27.99 -46.12
N PRO A 536 -9.63 -27.72 -47.26
CA PRO A 536 -10.41 -28.73 -47.99
C PRO A 536 -9.55 -29.80 -48.66
N THR A 537 -8.26 -29.54 -48.88
CA THR A 537 -7.32 -30.44 -49.55
C THR A 537 -6.17 -30.82 -48.62
N LYS A 538 -5.49 -31.92 -48.94
CA LYS A 538 -4.23 -32.34 -48.30
C LYS A 538 -3.05 -32.12 -49.27
N PRO A 539 -1.84 -31.85 -48.75
CA PRO A 539 -0.64 -31.71 -49.58
C PRO A 539 -0.33 -33.01 -50.33
N ARG A 540 0.21 -32.86 -51.55
CA ARG A 540 0.71 -33.96 -52.40
C ARG A 540 2.23 -33.81 -52.54
N GLY A 541 2.99 -34.55 -51.73
CA GLY A 541 4.45 -34.36 -51.65
C GLY A 541 4.78 -32.94 -51.17
N ASP A 542 5.67 -32.25 -51.86
CA ASP A 542 6.10 -30.89 -51.47
C ASP A 542 5.19 -29.76 -51.94
N VAL A 543 4.07 -30.07 -52.58
CA VAL A 543 3.13 -29.08 -53.13
C VAL A 543 1.75 -29.24 -52.49
N TRP A 544 1.17 -28.11 -52.07
CA TRP A 544 -0.18 -28.02 -51.56
C TRP A 544 -0.97 -27.01 -52.37
N GLU A 545 -1.87 -27.51 -53.21
CA GLU A 545 -2.78 -26.70 -54.02
C GLU A 545 -4.20 -26.73 -53.42
N MET A 546 -4.85 -25.57 -53.37
CA MET A 546 -6.25 -25.46 -52.95
C MET A 546 -6.94 -24.30 -53.64
N LEU A 547 -8.23 -24.47 -53.94
CA LEU A 547 -9.10 -23.40 -54.40
C LEU A 547 -9.60 -22.60 -53.21
N LEU A 548 -9.39 -21.28 -53.22
CA LEU A 548 -9.98 -20.41 -52.21
C LEU A 548 -11.49 -20.28 -52.47
N PRO A 549 -12.32 -20.13 -51.42
CA PRO A 549 -13.78 -20.10 -51.56
C PRO A 549 -14.26 -18.72 -52.05
N ILE A 550 -13.61 -18.14 -53.06
CA ILE A 550 -13.96 -16.86 -53.69
C ILE A 550 -13.78 -16.95 -55.21
N SER A 551 -14.70 -16.31 -55.94
CA SER A 551 -14.63 -16.18 -57.38
C SER A 551 -15.12 -14.80 -57.79
N PHE A 552 -14.56 -14.26 -58.88
CA PHE A 552 -14.87 -12.93 -59.37
C PHE A 552 -15.55 -13.00 -60.75
N PRO A 553 -16.61 -12.20 -60.99
CA PRO A 553 -17.25 -12.08 -62.29
C PRO A 553 -16.37 -11.34 -63.32
N SER A 554 -15.47 -10.44 -62.88
CA SER A 554 -14.61 -9.64 -63.75
C SER A 554 -13.13 -9.80 -63.43
N GLY A 555 -12.28 -9.74 -64.46
CA GLY A 555 -10.82 -9.74 -64.28
C GLY A 555 -10.30 -8.49 -63.55
N ARG A 556 -11.07 -7.39 -63.59
CA ARG A 556 -10.77 -6.15 -62.85
C ARG A 556 -10.91 -6.36 -61.34
N GLU A 557 -11.97 -7.01 -60.88
CA GLU A 557 -12.13 -7.37 -59.47
C GLU A 557 -11.07 -8.37 -59.01
N ALA A 558 -10.72 -9.35 -59.86
CA ALA A 558 -9.65 -10.29 -59.56
C ALA A 558 -8.29 -9.59 -59.37
N ARG A 559 -7.98 -8.59 -60.21
CA ARG A 559 -6.81 -7.73 -60.06
C ARG A 559 -6.87 -6.90 -58.77
N GLY A 560 -8.01 -6.30 -58.46
CA GLY A 560 -8.21 -5.54 -57.24
C GLY A 560 -7.99 -6.39 -55.98
N PHE A 561 -8.42 -7.65 -55.99
CA PHE A 561 -8.17 -8.58 -54.89
C PHE A 561 -6.67 -8.89 -54.71
N LEU A 562 -5.91 -9.06 -55.80
CA LEU A 562 -4.45 -9.25 -55.70
C LEU A 562 -3.74 -8.00 -55.17
N ASN A 563 -4.16 -6.80 -55.58
CA ASN A 563 -3.66 -5.54 -55.03
C ASN A 563 -3.96 -5.39 -53.53
N PHE A 564 -5.13 -5.83 -53.09
CA PHE A 564 -5.50 -5.87 -51.68
C PHE A 564 -4.60 -6.81 -50.87
N LEU A 565 -4.33 -8.01 -51.39
CA LEU A 565 -3.38 -8.93 -50.76
C LEU A 565 -1.94 -8.40 -50.78
N ARG A 566 -1.54 -7.69 -51.84
CA ARG A 566 -0.24 -7.01 -51.94
C ARG A 566 -0.09 -5.96 -50.83
N GLU A 567 -1.08 -5.08 -50.65
CA GLU A 567 -1.10 -4.09 -49.56
C GLU A 567 -0.99 -4.78 -48.19
N TYR A 568 -1.76 -5.84 -47.98
CA TYR A 568 -1.75 -6.58 -46.72
C TYR A 568 -0.39 -7.21 -46.41
N TYR A 569 0.15 -8.04 -47.31
CA TYR A 569 1.39 -8.79 -47.05
C TYR A 569 2.65 -7.92 -47.14
N SER A 570 2.57 -6.71 -47.71
CA SER A 570 3.64 -5.71 -47.61
C SER A 570 3.58 -4.89 -46.31
N GLY A 571 2.38 -4.69 -45.76
CA GLY A 571 2.13 -3.99 -44.50
C GLY A 571 1.91 -4.95 -43.32
N GLU A 572 0.67 -4.99 -42.79
CA GLU A 572 0.33 -5.69 -41.55
C GLU A 572 0.56 -7.22 -41.59
N GLY A 573 0.43 -7.83 -42.77
CA GLY A 573 0.63 -9.25 -43.03
C GLY A 573 2.10 -9.66 -43.18
N LYS A 574 3.05 -8.71 -43.22
CA LYS A 574 4.46 -9.00 -43.48
C LYS A 574 5.13 -9.83 -42.38
N MET A 575 4.82 -9.53 -41.12
CA MET A 575 5.42 -10.20 -39.96
C MET A 575 4.33 -10.53 -38.93
N LYS A 576 4.09 -11.82 -38.73
CA LYS A 576 3.19 -12.36 -37.71
C LYS A 576 3.96 -13.30 -36.79
N PRO A 577 3.48 -13.56 -35.56
CA PRO A 577 4.08 -14.56 -34.69
C PRO A 577 4.17 -15.96 -35.31
N THR A 578 3.32 -16.26 -36.30
CA THR A 578 3.21 -17.56 -36.96
C THR A 578 3.97 -17.67 -38.28
N PHE A 579 4.24 -16.57 -38.97
CA PHE A 579 4.93 -16.55 -40.26
C PHE A 579 5.53 -15.16 -40.58
N ILE A 580 6.54 -15.15 -41.44
CA ILE A 580 7.20 -13.93 -41.95
C ILE A 580 7.27 -14.01 -43.47
N VAL A 581 6.75 -12.99 -44.15
CA VAL A 581 6.91 -12.81 -45.60
C VAL A 581 8.27 -12.16 -45.86
N ARG A 582 9.14 -12.86 -46.60
CA ARG A 582 10.51 -12.45 -46.92
C ARG A 582 10.57 -11.61 -48.18
N SER A 583 9.94 -12.10 -49.24
CA SER A 583 9.80 -11.43 -50.52
C SER A 583 8.35 -11.49 -50.99
N LEU A 584 7.97 -10.52 -51.81
CA LEU A 584 6.63 -10.38 -52.35
C LEU A 584 6.72 -9.70 -53.72
N GLU A 585 6.20 -10.37 -54.74
CA GLU A 585 6.15 -9.87 -56.12
C GLU A 585 4.75 -10.06 -56.70
N LEU A 586 4.22 -9.02 -57.34
CA LEU A 586 2.91 -9.05 -58.00
C LEU A 586 3.12 -9.02 -59.51
N ASP A 587 2.77 -10.12 -60.18
CA ASP A 587 2.78 -10.21 -61.64
C ASP A 587 1.35 -10.04 -62.17
N LEU A 588 1.08 -8.86 -62.73
CA LEU A 588 -0.23 -8.51 -63.30
C LEU A 588 -0.51 -9.15 -64.66
N GLU A 589 0.52 -9.62 -65.37
CA GLU A 589 0.36 -10.33 -66.64
C GLU A 589 -0.07 -11.78 -66.38
N ARG A 590 0.58 -12.44 -65.41
CA ARG A 590 0.20 -13.79 -64.94
C ARG A 590 -0.98 -13.79 -63.98
N MET A 591 -1.45 -12.62 -63.53
CA MET A 591 -2.51 -12.47 -62.54
C MET A 591 -2.23 -13.29 -61.27
N ALA A 592 -0.99 -13.19 -60.76
CA ALA A 592 -0.48 -13.96 -59.65
C ALA A 592 0.32 -13.10 -58.65
N LEU A 593 0.18 -13.40 -57.36
CA LEU A 593 0.99 -12.84 -56.27
C LEU A 593 1.91 -13.94 -55.74
N GLU A 594 3.21 -13.73 -55.87
CA GLU A 594 4.26 -14.64 -55.40
C GLU A 594 4.86 -14.16 -54.08
N LEU A 595 5.03 -15.07 -53.13
CA LEU A 595 5.52 -14.78 -51.78
C LEU A 595 6.53 -15.86 -51.36
N GLU A 596 7.65 -15.47 -50.76
CA GLU A 596 8.48 -16.38 -49.98
C GLU A 596 8.15 -16.22 -48.49
N VAL A 597 7.72 -17.30 -47.85
CA VAL A 597 7.23 -17.27 -46.47
C VAL A 597 8.06 -18.20 -45.59
N SER A 598 8.63 -17.64 -44.52
CA SER A 598 9.18 -18.41 -43.41
C SER A 598 8.09 -18.70 -42.38
N LEU A 599 7.97 -19.94 -41.93
CA LEU A 599 6.93 -20.38 -40.99
C LEU A 599 7.54 -20.61 -39.60
N ALA A 600 6.79 -20.29 -38.54
CA ALA A 600 7.15 -20.63 -37.17
C ALA A 600 6.98 -22.14 -36.92
N PRO A 601 7.82 -22.80 -36.08
CA PRO A 601 8.96 -22.25 -35.33
C PRO A 601 10.13 -21.85 -36.24
N PHE A 602 10.63 -20.62 -36.10
CA PHE A 602 11.62 -20.06 -37.03
C PHE A 602 12.99 -20.73 -36.90
N GLU A 603 13.27 -21.35 -35.75
CA GLU A 603 14.49 -22.10 -35.46
C GLU A 603 14.61 -23.35 -36.35
N LEU A 604 13.48 -23.87 -36.84
CA LEU A 604 13.44 -25.03 -37.73
C LEU A 604 13.65 -24.67 -39.21
N ASN A 605 13.89 -23.39 -39.52
CA ASN A 605 14.13 -22.86 -40.88
C ASN A 605 13.14 -23.42 -41.91
N ILE A 606 11.85 -23.42 -41.57
CA ILE A 606 10.79 -23.89 -42.46
C ILE A 606 10.45 -22.76 -43.42
N SER A 607 10.66 -22.99 -44.72
CA SER A 607 10.34 -22.00 -45.75
C SER A 607 9.49 -22.61 -46.85
N GLN A 608 8.61 -21.80 -47.41
CA GLN A 608 7.74 -22.17 -48.52
C GLN A 608 7.64 -21.03 -49.53
N HIS A 609 7.54 -21.40 -50.80
CA HIS A 609 7.10 -20.50 -51.85
C HIS A 609 5.57 -20.58 -51.96
N VAL A 610 4.90 -19.44 -52.05
CA VAL A 610 3.45 -19.34 -52.11
C VAL A 610 3.07 -18.52 -53.34
N GLU A 611 2.23 -19.09 -54.19
CA GLU A 611 1.65 -18.46 -55.36
C GLU A 611 0.13 -18.34 -55.15
N ILE A 612 -0.40 -17.13 -55.22
CA ILE A 612 -1.85 -16.86 -55.20
C ILE A 612 -2.22 -16.35 -56.59
N ALA A 613 -2.76 -17.24 -57.43
CA ALA A 613 -3.08 -16.94 -58.82
C ALA A 613 -4.58 -16.89 -59.06
N THR A 614 -5.03 -15.97 -59.92
CA THR A 614 -6.41 -15.94 -60.39
C THR A 614 -6.49 -16.54 -61.80
N ARG A 615 -7.29 -17.59 -61.98
CA ARG A 615 -7.43 -18.29 -63.26
C ARG A 615 -8.87 -18.19 -63.77
N TYR A 616 -9.02 -17.86 -65.04
CA TYR A 616 -10.33 -17.82 -65.70
C TYR A 616 -10.83 -19.23 -66.00
N VAL A 617 -12.06 -19.55 -65.60
CA VAL A 617 -12.70 -20.85 -65.85
C VAL A 617 -13.88 -20.65 -66.80
N GLU A 618 -13.75 -21.17 -68.03
CA GLU A 618 -14.75 -21.01 -69.09
C GLU A 618 -16.12 -21.57 -68.73
N LEU A 619 -16.17 -22.74 -68.07
CA LEU A 619 -17.40 -23.44 -67.71
C LEU A 619 -18.31 -22.65 -66.74
N GLY A 620 -17.74 -21.67 -66.02
CA GLY A 620 -18.45 -20.85 -65.04
C GLY A 620 -18.42 -19.34 -65.31
N ARG A 621 -17.74 -18.90 -66.39
CA ARG A 621 -17.48 -17.48 -66.71
C ARG A 621 -17.02 -16.65 -65.51
N ARG A 622 -16.14 -17.23 -64.69
CA ARG A 622 -15.64 -16.62 -63.45
C ARG A 622 -14.14 -16.82 -63.29
N TRP A 623 -13.51 -15.90 -62.59
CA TRP A 623 -12.12 -15.98 -62.15
C TRP A 623 -12.07 -16.66 -60.79
N ASN A 624 -11.45 -17.83 -60.71
CA ASN A 624 -11.24 -18.54 -59.45
C ASN A 624 -9.85 -18.22 -58.91
N VAL A 625 -9.71 -18.19 -57.58
CA VAL A 625 -8.41 -17.99 -56.94
C VAL A 625 -7.85 -19.34 -56.49
N VAL A 626 -6.65 -19.65 -56.97
CA VAL A 626 -5.89 -20.84 -56.65
C VAL A 626 -4.72 -20.45 -55.76
N LEU A 627 -4.59 -21.13 -54.62
CA LEU A 627 -3.42 -21.04 -53.74
C LEU A 627 -2.55 -22.27 -53.98
N THR A 628 -1.29 -22.04 -54.36
CA THR A 628 -0.26 -23.07 -54.49
C THR A 628 0.85 -22.79 -53.49
N MET A 629 1.14 -23.73 -52.60
CA MET A 629 2.27 -23.63 -51.66
C MET A 629 3.26 -24.75 -51.95
N LYS A 630 4.53 -24.40 -52.13
CA LYS A 630 5.63 -25.36 -52.35
C LYS A 630 6.63 -25.27 -51.21
N ARG A 631 6.91 -26.39 -50.55
CA ARG A 631 7.94 -26.48 -49.50
C ARG A 631 9.33 -26.27 -50.12
N LEU A 632 10.11 -25.36 -49.56
CA LEU A 632 11.51 -25.12 -49.95
C LEU A 632 12.48 -25.75 -48.94
N SER A 633 12.20 -25.61 -47.64
CA SER A 633 13.02 -26.17 -46.56
C SER A 633 12.18 -26.54 -45.33
N GLY A 634 12.75 -27.36 -44.44
CA GLY A 634 12.11 -27.81 -43.19
C GLY A 634 11.39 -29.16 -43.30
N VAL A 635 11.01 -29.74 -42.16
CA VAL A 635 10.38 -31.08 -42.08
C VAL A 635 8.94 -31.04 -42.59
N TYR A 636 8.54 -32.05 -43.38
CA TYR A 636 7.22 -32.12 -44.03
C TYR A 636 6.05 -32.01 -43.03
N SER A 637 6.06 -32.81 -41.97
CA SER A 637 4.98 -32.80 -40.96
C SER A 637 4.79 -31.44 -40.28
N THR A 638 5.89 -30.75 -40.00
CA THR A 638 5.88 -29.41 -39.40
C THR A 638 5.46 -28.35 -40.42
N TRP A 639 5.89 -28.46 -41.68
CA TRP A 639 5.42 -27.60 -42.77
C TRP A 639 3.90 -27.68 -42.92
N VAL A 640 3.31 -28.88 -43.04
CA VAL A 640 1.85 -29.05 -43.17
C VAL A 640 1.09 -28.39 -42.01
N THR A 641 1.59 -28.56 -40.77
CA THR A 641 0.96 -27.98 -39.59
C THR A 641 1.10 -26.46 -39.53
N SER A 642 2.24 -25.93 -39.97
CA SER A 642 2.56 -24.50 -39.86
C SER A 642 1.96 -23.69 -41.02
N SER A 643 1.88 -24.28 -42.22
CA SER A 643 1.22 -23.68 -43.39
C SER A 643 -0.26 -23.41 -43.13
N TYR A 644 -0.91 -24.20 -42.26
CA TYR A 644 -2.28 -23.93 -41.81
C TYR A 644 -2.47 -22.50 -41.30
N ASN A 645 -1.52 -21.98 -40.52
CA ASN A 645 -1.63 -20.64 -39.93
C ASN A 645 -1.59 -19.54 -41.01
N PHE A 646 -0.79 -19.75 -42.05
CA PHE A 646 -0.74 -18.85 -43.20
C PHE A 646 -2.05 -18.92 -44.01
N VAL A 647 -2.56 -20.13 -44.26
CA VAL A 647 -3.83 -20.32 -44.99
C VAL A 647 -5.01 -19.72 -44.23
N ASP A 648 -5.07 -19.88 -42.90
CA ASP A 648 -6.14 -19.27 -42.09
C ASP A 648 -6.07 -17.73 -42.09
N ASP A 649 -4.87 -17.16 -42.12
CA ASP A 649 -4.67 -15.71 -42.25
C ASP A 649 -5.15 -15.20 -43.62
N LEU A 650 -4.75 -15.87 -44.70
CA LEU A 650 -5.23 -15.57 -46.06
C LEU A 650 -6.76 -15.68 -46.15
N ARG A 651 -7.34 -16.74 -45.58
CA ARG A 651 -8.79 -16.95 -45.52
C ARG A 651 -9.51 -15.80 -44.81
N LYS A 652 -8.96 -15.29 -43.70
CA LYS A 652 -9.52 -14.13 -42.99
C LYS A 652 -9.49 -12.89 -43.89
N GLN A 653 -8.42 -12.67 -44.65
CA GLN A 653 -8.36 -11.58 -45.63
C GLN A 653 -9.39 -11.75 -46.76
N VAL A 654 -9.65 -12.98 -47.22
CA VAL A 654 -10.74 -13.26 -48.19
C VAL A 654 -12.10 -12.86 -47.61
N LEU A 655 -12.35 -13.13 -46.33
CA LEU A 655 -13.59 -12.72 -45.66
C LEU A 655 -13.69 -11.20 -45.50
N ILE A 656 -12.58 -10.53 -45.16
CA ILE A 656 -12.54 -9.08 -45.06
C ILE A 656 -12.82 -8.45 -46.42
N TRP A 657 -12.16 -8.93 -47.48
CA TRP A 657 -12.41 -8.46 -48.84
C TRP A 657 -13.90 -8.55 -49.21
N ARG A 658 -14.58 -9.64 -48.86
CA ARG A 658 -16.03 -9.79 -49.09
C ARG A 658 -16.90 -8.84 -48.29
N ALA A 659 -16.43 -8.37 -47.14
CA ALA A 659 -17.14 -7.46 -46.26
C ALA A 659 -16.88 -5.98 -46.59
N LEU A 660 -15.91 -5.68 -47.47
CA LEU A 660 -15.65 -4.30 -47.92
C LEU A 660 -16.85 -3.75 -48.69
N THR A 661 -17.05 -2.44 -48.56
CA THR A 661 -18.08 -1.71 -49.30
C THR A 661 -17.68 -1.52 -50.76
N PRO A 662 -18.62 -1.30 -51.70
CA PRO A 662 -18.29 -1.11 -53.12
C PRO A 662 -17.28 0.01 -53.39
N GLN A 663 -17.36 1.12 -52.62
CA GLN A 663 -16.41 2.24 -52.70
C GLN A 663 -14.97 1.82 -52.34
N GLU A 664 -14.82 0.87 -51.43
CA GLU A 664 -13.53 0.35 -51.01
C GLU A 664 -12.95 -0.63 -52.02
N HIS A 665 -13.79 -1.44 -52.67
CA HIS A 665 -13.35 -2.29 -53.78
C HIS A 665 -12.79 -1.46 -54.93
N GLU A 666 -13.43 -0.34 -55.29
CA GLU A 666 -12.95 0.55 -56.36
C GLU A 666 -11.52 1.05 -56.10
N LYS A 667 -11.17 1.38 -54.85
CA LYS A 667 -9.82 1.82 -54.49
C LYS A 667 -8.75 0.81 -54.92
N TYR A 668 -9.01 -0.48 -54.73
CA TYR A 668 -8.04 -1.53 -55.07
C TYR A 668 -8.09 -1.94 -56.55
N ILE A 669 -9.24 -1.78 -57.20
CA ILE A 669 -9.42 -2.05 -58.65
C ILE A 669 -8.68 -1.01 -59.50
N HIS A 670 -8.55 0.23 -59.01
CA HIS A 670 -7.86 1.33 -59.69
C HIS A 670 -6.39 1.53 -59.28
N ALA A 671 -5.92 0.82 -58.25
CA ALA A 671 -4.52 0.80 -57.80
C ALA A 671 -3.66 -0.18 -58.60
#